data_AF-A0A1Z5K1D8-F1
#
_entry.id   AF-A0A1Z5K1D8-F1
#
_cell.length_a   1.000
_cell.length_b   1.000
_cell.length_c   1.000
_cell.angle_alpha   90.00
_cell.angle_beta   90.00
_cell.angle_gamma   90.00
#
_symmetry.space_group_name_H-M   'P 1'
#
loop_
_entity.id
_entity.type
_entity.pdbx_description
1 polymer ?
#
loop_
_entity_poly.entity_id
_entity_poly.type
_entity_poly.pdbx_seq_one_letter_code
_entity_poly.pdbx_strand_id
1 'polypeptide(L)'
;MPASLPDTLTLNHHSLHNNINNNINNNYSFSSSSSVPQHNNALKEYPTTSADYHHLAQFAAAAAAAAAPLDSYYNNLQQPQPPQPPNNLVLSYHETDADPLVFMTSLFSATTDVLPPWLEEVTIPCSALSLTPLKGTEVVQRVQWCMNDVVTKYIPCVDFLVECQQSLRKGLAVATRRTTGRRQEAMTPVQFCTTFVEPLPGQFYIKTESTMEPGALQEAVRELQTLVTDARNCTRQGSEAVKNTFLGGMKDGESWGLRKWLSRHGNALRICTDLECLLAACKQLERTCSRTQQLALLLRPMAQRTLEKLKNDIPVSYQEVSAAHPYLPFFHRLEAALRNMSQFDPEEEAVICIDDDSDDDDDDDEIEVYNAPPPPPRKRKQQEEVVMDVSSPKLPPLKETKMDPEQQTIAVQVQNNTNDESSSGESEDDSVVEIVDVKPASATIQRHVPVSRSPSDSTTNWPVPIDEPYAKTTADALANSIEQLAVAMEEEKLVVPRVLERETFWNPSRFASALRLFALILRQPEAIHFVDNVNEDALVDSGHRLFSHVVKHPLCFRDIQAALIQNDSQSESLVPRTNNGKLLSPSQWNMWKGSELLQAIDLIFLNSLAYGQALGEGKSQHRSKVNKLRKTLWNGIHAILQAECDAAARRLYTPTRRSEDSGFVVYKIQER
;
A
#
# COMPACT_ATOMS: atom_id res chain seq x y z
N MET A 1 -2.22 -76.79 -3.09
CA MET A 1 -1.19 -77.70 -3.65
C MET A 1 -1.50 -77.95 -5.12
N PRO A 2 -0.50 -78.18 -5.98
CA PRO A 2 0.67 -77.40 -6.40
C PRO A 2 0.31 -76.60 -7.71
N ALA A 3 1.11 -75.79 -8.39
CA ALA A 3 2.48 -75.97 -8.84
C ALA A 3 3.14 -74.63 -9.21
N SER A 4 4.39 -74.49 -8.77
CA SER A 4 5.36 -73.46 -9.10
C SER A 4 6.27 -73.93 -10.24
N LEU A 5 6.67 -73.00 -11.10
CA LEU A 5 7.69 -73.12 -12.14
C LEU A 5 8.61 -71.86 -12.08
N PRO A 6 9.81 -71.87 -12.68
CA PRO A 6 11.05 -71.60 -11.95
C PRO A 6 11.93 -70.46 -12.51
N ASP A 7 13.06 -70.32 -11.81
CA ASP A 7 14.30 -69.55 -11.97
C ASP A 7 14.82 -69.11 -13.35
N THR A 8 15.84 -68.22 -13.26
CA THR A 8 16.97 -67.92 -14.17
C THR A 8 16.77 -66.72 -15.12
N LEU A 9 17.70 -65.78 -15.36
CA LEU A 9 19.15 -65.70 -15.16
C LEU A 9 19.64 -64.23 -15.19
N THR A 10 20.76 -64.03 -14.52
CA THR A 10 21.71 -62.90 -14.56
C THR A 10 22.30 -62.61 -15.94
N LEU A 11 22.63 -61.34 -16.24
CA LEU A 11 23.81 -60.99 -17.05
C LEU A 11 24.33 -59.58 -16.78
N ASN A 12 25.59 -59.54 -16.34
CA ASN A 12 26.49 -58.39 -16.23
C ASN A 12 26.80 -57.78 -17.61
N HIS A 13 27.13 -56.48 -17.66
CA HIS A 13 28.39 -56.03 -18.28
C HIS A 13 28.84 -54.63 -17.79
N HIS A 14 30.14 -54.59 -17.47
CA HIS A 14 31.07 -53.49 -17.14
C HIS A 14 30.78 -52.12 -17.79
N SER A 15 30.82 -51.00 -17.05
CA SER A 15 31.98 -50.29 -16.47
C SER A 15 32.89 -49.63 -17.50
N LEU A 16 32.94 -48.28 -17.49
CA LEU A 16 34.16 -47.52 -17.71
C LEU A 16 34.15 -46.23 -16.88
N HIS A 17 35.21 -46.10 -16.11
CA HIS A 17 35.62 -45.02 -15.23
C HIS A 17 35.79 -43.67 -15.94
N ASN A 18 35.57 -42.57 -15.21
CA ASN A 18 36.69 -41.70 -14.84
C ASN A 18 36.43 -40.92 -13.55
N ASN A 19 37.30 -41.20 -12.57
CA ASN A 19 37.55 -40.47 -11.33
C ASN A 19 38.27 -39.14 -11.63
N ILE A 20 37.99 -38.09 -10.87
CA ILE A 20 39.03 -37.33 -10.16
C ILE A 20 38.53 -36.98 -8.74
N ASN A 21 39.32 -37.44 -7.77
CA ASN A 21 39.25 -37.20 -6.33
C ASN A 21 39.79 -35.82 -5.93
N ASN A 22 39.33 -35.33 -4.76
CA ASN A 22 40.13 -34.93 -3.58
C ASN A 22 39.18 -34.11 -2.67
N ASN A 23 38.56 -34.63 -1.62
CA ASN A 23 39.08 -35.14 -0.34
C ASN A 23 40.02 -34.17 0.38
N ILE A 24 39.59 -33.63 1.52
CA ILE A 24 40.33 -33.56 2.80
C ILE A 24 39.31 -33.27 3.93
N ASN A 25 39.28 -34.22 4.88
CA ASN A 25 38.72 -34.12 6.23
C ASN A 25 39.42 -33.04 7.06
N ASN A 26 38.71 -32.43 8.02
CA ASN A 26 39.03 -32.65 9.44
C ASN A 26 37.98 -32.08 10.41
N ASN A 27 37.62 -32.93 11.36
CA ASN A 27 36.99 -32.63 12.64
C ASN A 27 37.82 -31.61 13.45
N TYR A 28 37.16 -30.74 14.20
CA TYR A 28 37.46 -30.49 15.61
C TYR A 28 36.22 -29.92 16.31
N SER A 29 35.80 -30.62 17.36
CA SER A 29 34.89 -30.17 18.41
C SER A 29 35.70 -29.44 19.47
N PHE A 30 35.23 -28.27 19.95
CA PHE A 30 35.42 -27.86 21.33
C PHE A 30 34.43 -26.76 21.79
N SER A 31 34.13 -26.89 23.07
CA SER A 31 33.17 -26.26 23.97
C SER A 31 33.31 -24.75 24.22
N SER A 32 32.16 -24.12 24.47
CA SER A 32 31.84 -23.17 25.56
C SER A 32 32.79 -22.01 25.91
N SER A 33 32.33 -20.76 25.72
CA SER A 33 32.30 -19.76 26.80
C SER A 33 31.57 -18.46 26.43
N SER A 34 30.60 -18.13 27.28
CA SER A 34 29.98 -16.85 27.61
C SER A 34 30.90 -15.60 27.55
N SER A 35 30.41 -14.51 26.95
CA SER A 35 30.60 -13.15 27.49
C SER A 35 29.62 -12.15 26.85
N VAL A 36 28.71 -11.63 27.67
CA VAL A 36 27.76 -10.55 27.39
C VAL A 36 28.44 -9.19 27.63
N PRO A 37 28.32 -8.19 26.74
CA PRO A 37 28.63 -6.81 27.09
C PRO A 37 27.41 -6.13 27.70
N GLN A 38 27.50 -5.81 29.00
CA GLN A 38 26.58 -4.91 29.70
C GLN A 38 26.77 -3.47 29.19
N HIS A 39 25.73 -2.87 28.61
CA HIS A 39 25.66 -1.41 28.44
C HIS A 39 24.88 -0.81 29.60
N ASN A 40 25.58 -0.06 30.45
CA ASN A 40 25.04 0.70 31.56
C ASN A 40 24.23 1.91 31.05
N ASN A 41 22.98 1.98 31.50
CA ASN A 41 22.17 3.21 31.52
C ASN A 41 22.70 4.14 32.62
N ALA A 42 23.07 5.37 32.26
CA ALA A 42 23.25 6.46 33.22
C ALA A 42 22.18 7.52 32.96
N LEU A 43 21.21 7.59 33.87
CA LEU A 43 20.24 8.68 33.99
C LEU A 43 21.00 10.02 34.17
N LYS A 44 20.65 11.01 33.36
CA LYS A 44 20.82 12.43 33.72
C LYS A 44 19.47 12.97 34.13
N GLU A 45 19.29 13.14 35.43
CA GLU A 45 18.22 13.92 36.02
C GLU A 45 18.46 15.41 35.70
N TYR A 46 17.42 16.10 35.22
CA TYR A 46 17.33 17.56 35.23
C TYR A 46 16.06 17.97 35.99
N PRO A 47 16.10 19.03 36.80
CA PRO A 47 14.99 19.42 37.67
C PRO A 47 13.89 20.14 36.88
N THR A 48 12.64 19.73 37.11
CA THR A 48 11.43 20.41 36.66
C THR A 48 11.13 21.61 37.56
N THR A 49 11.20 22.81 37.00
CA THR A 49 10.68 24.02 37.64
C THR A 49 9.17 24.15 37.39
N SER A 50 8.41 24.11 38.47
CA SER A 50 6.97 24.35 38.58
C SER A 50 6.62 25.82 38.27
N ALA A 51 6.28 26.14 37.02
CA ALA A 51 5.72 27.46 36.67
C ALA A 51 4.67 27.49 35.53
N ASP A 52 4.41 26.40 34.80
CA ASP A 52 3.59 26.46 33.56
C ASP A 52 2.10 26.05 33.70
N TYR A 53 1.61 25.79 34.91
CA TYR A 53 0.22 25.32 35.10
C TYR A 53 -0.86 26.41 35.13
N HIS A 54 -0.51 27.70 35.03
CA HIS A 54 -1.49 28.79 35.16
C HIS A 54 -2.11 29.30 33.83
N HIS A 55 -1.61 28.88 32.66
CA HIS A 55 -2.13 29.38 31.38
C HIS A 55 -3.31 28.58 30.80
N LEU A 56 -3.53 27.33 31.21
CA LEU A 56 -4.65 26.51 30.69
C LEU A 56 -6.02 26.92 31.26
N ALA A 57 -6.09 27.44 32.49
CA ALA A 57 -7.36 27.84 33.11
C ALA A 57 -7.93 29.18 32.57
N GLN A 58 -7.09 30.04 31.98
CA GLN A 58 -7.53 31.36 31.51
C GLN A 58 -8.25 31.33 30.15
N PHE A 59 -8.02 30.31 29.30
CA PHE A 59 -8.68 30.23 27.99
C PHE A 59 -10.09 29.63 28.06
N ALA A 60 -10.36 28.73 29.02
CA ALA A 60 -11.72 28.21 29.25
C ALA A 60 -12.69 29.32 29.75
N ALA A 61 -12.17 30.30 30.51
CA ALA A 61 -12.97 31.43 31.00
C ALA A 61 -13.30 32.46 29.91
N ALA A 62 -12.45 32.63 28.89
CA ALA A 62 -12.67 33.59 27.81
C ALA A 62 -13.69 33.11 26.77
N ALA A 63 -13.78 31.79 26.53
CA ALA A 63 -14.76 31.20 25.61
C ALA A 63 -16.19 31.20 26.20
N ALA A 64 -16.33 31.14 27.52
CA ALA A 64 -17.63 31.18 28.21
C ALA A 64 -18.25 32.59 28.26
N ALA A 65 -17.47 33.66 28.07
CA ALA A 65 -17.92 35.04 28.21
C ALA A 65 -18.66 35.63 26.99
N ALA A 66 -18.80 34.87 25.89
CA ALA A 66 -19.40 35.34 24.63
C ALA A 66 -20.87 34.92 24.43
N ALA A 67 -21.52 34.29 25.41
CA ALA A 67 -22.93 33.91 25.34
C ALA A 67 -23.77 34.77 26.29
N ALA A 68 -24.67 35.58 25.73
CA ALA A 68 -25.66 36.35 26.48
C ALA A 68 -26.76 35.44 27.09
N PRO A 69 -27.45 35.87 28.17
CA PRO A 69 -28.02 34.96 29.15
C PRO A 69 -29.50 34.64 28.91
N LEU A 70 -29.90 33.43 29.30
CA LEU A 70 -31.29 33.04 29.49
C LEU A 70 -31.49 32.68 30.97
N ASP A 71 -32.35 33.46 31.62
CA ASP A 71 -32.65 33.41 33.04
C ASP A 71 -33.44 32.16 33.47
N SER A 72 -33.16 31.79 34.72
CA SER A 72 -34.08 31.22 35.73
C SER A 72 -34.80 29.91 35.44
N TYR A 73 -34.51 28.87 36.23
CA TYR A 73 -35.45 28.30 37.22
C TYR A 73 -34.69 27.30 38.11
N TYR A 74 -34.64 27.58 39.41
CA TYR A 74 -34.08 26.71 40.44
C TYR A 74 -35.19 26.02 41.24
N ASN A 75 -34.81 24.90 41.85
CA ASN A 75 -35.40 24.18 42.99
C ASN A 75 -36.35 23.01 42.71
N ASN A 76 -35.84 21.78 42.91
CA ASN A 76 -36.12 21.08 44.16
C ASN A 76 -35.05 20.02 44.50
N LEU A 77 -34.55 20.10 45.73
CA LEU A 77 -33.64 19.17 46.39
C LEU A 77 -34.44 18.06 47.09
N GLN A 78 -34.04 16.81 46.90
CA GLN A 78 -34.37 15.74 47.85
C GLN A 78 -33.16 14.81 48.02
N GLN A 79 -32.70 14.70 49.26
CA GLN A 79 -31.53 13.91 49.70
C GLN A 79 -31.78 12.39 49.58
N PRO A 80 -30.73 11.57 49.33
CA PRO A 80 -30.83 10.11 49.33
C PRO A 80 -30.59 9.51 50.73
N GLN A 81 -31.37 8.46 51.06
CA GLN A 81 -31.14 7.57 52.22
C GLN A 81 -30.14 6.44 51.89
N PRO A 82 -29.46 5.86 52.90
CA PRO A 82 -28.46 4.81 52.72
C PRO A 82 -29.09 3.41 52.54
N PRO A 83 -28.45 2.48 51.79
CA PRO A 83 -29.02 1.16 51.53
C PRO A 83 -28.77 0.17 52.67
N GLN A 84 -29.79 -0.61 53.02
CA GLN A 84 -29.68 -1.84 53.80
C GLN A 84 -29.46 -3.06 52.87
N PRO A 85 -28.72 -4.09 53.30
CA PRO A 85 -28.58 -5.33 52.55
C PRO A 85 -29.72 -6.30 52.90
N PRO A 86 -30.13 -7.18 51.97
CA PRO A 86 -30.11 -8.58 52.40
C PRO A 86 -29.79 -9.63 51.33
N ASN A 87 -29.22 -10.71 51.86
CA ASN A 87 -29.44 -12.13 51.56
C ASN A 87 -28.65 -12.84 50.45
N ASN A 88 -27.67 -13.61 50.96
CA ASN A 88 -27.16 -14.88 50.50
C ASN A 88 -28.16 -15.70 49.66
N LEU A 89 -27.81 -15.93 48.40
CA LEU A 89 -28.28 -17.04 47.57
C LEU A 89 -27.09 -17.97 47.31
N VAL A 90 -27.17 -19.15 47.91
CA VAL A 90 -26.30 -20.30 47.65
C VAL A 90 -26.63 -20.81 46.25
N LEU A 91 -25.69 -20.69 45.30
CA LEU A 91 -25.78 -21.28 43.97
C LEU A 91 -25.04 -22.61 43.95
N SER A 92 -25.81 -23.70 43.90
CA SER A 92 -25.31 -25.04 43.59
C SER A 92 -25.02 -25.15 42.09
N TYR A 93 -23.82 -25.62 41.74
CA TYR A 93 -23.44 -25.95 40.37
C TYR A 93 -24.27 -27.14 39.86
N HIS A 94 -25.16 -26.88 38.91
CA HIS A 94 -25.68 -27.90 37.99
C HIS A 94 -25.30 -27.49 36.57
N GLU A 95 -24.66 -28.41 35.85
CA GLU A 95 -24.41 -28.33 34.40
C GLU A 95 -25.74 -28.25 33.65
N THR A 96 -26.03 -27.10 33.06
CA THR A 96 -27.07 -26.95 32.04
C THR A 96 -26.56 -26.05 30.94
N ASP A 97 -26.82 -26.45 29.69
CA ASP A 97 -26.61 -25.71 28.44
C ASP A 97 -27.18 -24.29 28.51
N ALA A 98 -26.37 -23.34 28.99
CA ALA A 98 -26.71 -21.94 28.97
C ALA A 98 -26.37 -21.36 27.60
N ASP A 99 -27.34 -20.64 27.02
CA ASP A 99 -27.23 -19.95 25.74
C ASP A 99 -25.99 -19.03 25.70
N PRO A 100 -24.97 -19.31 24.86
CA PRO A 100 -23.70 -18.57 24.83
C PRO A 100 -23.87 -17.06 24.64
N LEU A 101 -24.98 -16.64 24.01
CA LEU A 101 -25.27 -15.24 23.72
C LEU A 101 -25.62 -14.41 24.96
N VAL A 102 -26.23 -15.00 25.99
CA VAL A 102 -26.60 -14.28 27.22
C VAL A 102 -25.37 -14.04 28.10
N PHE A 103 -24.44 -15.00 28.15
CA PHE A 103 -23.16 -14.86 28.84
C PHE A 103 -22.27 -13.79 28.19
N MET A 104 -22.27 -13.72 26.85
CA MET A 104 -21.51 -12.73 26.08
C MET A 104 -22.03 -11.30 26.23
N THR A 105 -23.28 -11.08 26.64
CA THR A 105 -23.81 -9.72 26.82
C THR A 105 -23.47 -9.15 28.21
N SER A 106 -23.28 -10.02 29.20
CA SER A 106 -22.93 -9.63 30.58
C SER A 106 -21.45 -9.30 30.77
N LEU A 107 -20.54 -9.98 30.04
CA LEU A 107 -19.07 -9.91 30.21
C LEU A 107 -18.40 -8.55 29.92
N PHE A 108 -19.14 -7.55 29.42
CA PHE A 108 -18.51 -6.37 28.81
C PHE A 108 -19.06 -5.02 29.30
N SER A 109 -19.83 -5.00 30.39
CA SER A 109 -20.21 -3.75 31.08
C SER A 109 -19.15 -3.36 32.12
N ALA A 110 -18.03 -2.78 31.68
CA ALA A 110 -17.05 -1.95 32.42
C ALA A 110 -16.56 -2.35 33.84
N THR A 111 -17.07 -3.41 34.46
CA THR A 111 -16.50 -4.05 35.62
C THR A 111 -15.51 -5.09 35.14
N THR A 112 -14.43 -5.24 35.88
CA THR A 112 -13.36 -6.24 35.69
C THR A 112 -13.94 -7.65 35.78
N ASP A 113 -14.68 -8.05 34.74
CA ASP A 113 -15.26 -9.36 34.68
C ASP A 113 -14.11 -10.35 34.51
N VAL A 114 -14.13 -11.33 35.42
CA VAL A 114 -13.09 -12.33 35.59
C VAL A 114 -12.97 -13.09 34.27
N LEU A 115 -11.89 -12.84 33.53
CA LEU A 115 -11.58 -13.60 32.33
C LEU A 115 -11.58 -15.10 32.68
N PRO A 116 -12.11 -15.97 31.80
CA PRO A 116 -12.16 -17.39 32.08
C PRO A 116 -10.79 -17.97 32.46
N PRO A 117 -10.68 -18.76 33.54
CA PRO A 117 -9.39 -19.22 34.06
C PRO A 117 -8.63 -20.11 33.06
N TRP A 118 -9.33 -20.79 32.15
CA TRP A 118 -8.70 -21.63 31.11
C TRP A 118 -7.79 -20.84 30.15
N LEU A 119 -7.98 -19.51 30.04
CA LEU A 119 -7.12 -18.65 29.22
C LEU A 119 -5.67 -18.61 29.70
N GLU A 120 -5.43 -18.85 31.00
CA GLU A 120 -4.07 -18.94 31.57
C GLU A 120 -3.32 -20.20 31.08
N GLU A 121 -4.06 -21.21 30.64
CA GLU A 121 -3.50 -22.47 30.13
C GLU A 121 -3.22 -22.43 28.63
N VAL A 122 -3.77 -21.44 27.90
CA VAL A 122 -3.51 -21.25 26.47
C VAL A 122 -2.25 -20.42 26.30
N THR A 123 -1.31 -20.95 25.53
CA THR A 123 -0.01 -20.31 25.28
C THR A 123 0.17 -20.09 23.78
N ILE A 124 0.40 -18.83 23.39
CA ILE A 124 0.35 -18.37 22.00
C ILE A 124 1.71 -17.74 21.64
N PRO A 125 2.54 -18.37 20.80
CA PRO A 125 3.81 -17.78 20.39
C PRO A 125 3.57 -16.58 19.46
N CYS A 126 3.94 -15.38 19.92
CA CYS A 126 3.84 -14.15 19.13
C CYS A 126 5.12 -13.32 19.28
N SER A 127 6.18 -13.75 18.58
CA SER A 127 7.52 -13.17 18.70
C SER A 127 7.60 -11.69 18.31
N ALA A 128 6.66 -11.20 17.49
CA ALA A 128 6.58 -9.80 17.11
C ALA A 128 6.17 -8.88 18.27
N LEU A 129 5.42 -9.39 19.25
CA LEU A 129 4.86 -8.59 20.34
C LEU A 129 5.34 -8.99 21.74
N SER A 130 6.04 -10.12 21.88
CA SER A 130 6.58 -10.60 23.14
C SER A 130 7.71 -11.60 22.93
N LEU A 131 8.72 -11.55 23.79
CA LEU A 131 9.83 -12.52 23.81
C LEU A 131 9.41 -13.88 24.37
N THR A 132 8.45 -13.88 25.29
CA THR A 132 7.83 -15.10 25.83
C THR A 132 6.48 -15.32 25.16
N PRO A 133 6.06 -16.58 24.97
CA PRO A 133 4.71 -16.88 24.50
C PRO A 133 3.66 -16.16 25.36
N LEU A 134 2.66 -15.59 24.69
CA LEU A 134 1.57 -14.85 25.35
C LEU A 134 0.54 -15.83 25.90
N LYS A 135 -0.01 -15.52 27.06
CA LYS A 135 -1.18 -16.25 27.58
C LYS A 135 -2.44 -15.84 26.83
N GLY A 136 -3.46 -16.70 26.84
CA GLY A 136 -4.78 -16.36 26.30
C GLY A 136 -5.37 -15.09 26.92
N THR A 137 -5.15 -14.87 28.22
CA THR A 137 -5.59 -13.67 28.94
C THR A 137 -4.91 -12.41 28.41
N GLU A 138 -3.59 -12.47 28.18
CA GLU A 138 -2.83 -11.36 27.61
C GLU A 138 -3.24 -11.05 26.17
N VAL A 139 -3.55 -12.07 25.36
CA VAL A 139 -4.06 -11.88 23.99
C VAL A 139 -5.42 -11.18 24.01
N VAL A 140 -6.37 -11.65 24.81
CA VAL A 140 -7.70 -11.03 24.93
C VAL A 140 -7.58 -9.58 25.41
N GLN A 141 -6.75 -9.31 26.43
CA GLN A 141 -6.51 -7.96 26.94
C GLN A 141 -5.89 -7.04 25.88
N ARG A 142 -4.92 -7.53 25.11
CA ARG A 142 -4.29 -6.73 24.04
C ARG A 142 -5.26 -6.42 22.90
N VAL A 143 -6.09 -7.38 22.49
CA VAL A 143 -7.15 -7.13 21.51
C VAL A 143 -8.13 -6.11 22.06
N GLN A 144 -8.55 -6.24 23.32
CA GLN A 144 -9.44 -5.28 23.97
C GLN A 144 -8.82 -3.87 24.06
N TRP A 145 -7.53 -3.75 24.38
CA TRP A 145 -6.81 -2.48 24.35
C TRP A 145 -6.76 -1.88 22.95
N CYS A 146 -6.50 -2.69 21.92
CA CYS A 146 -6.55 -2.25 20.53
C CYS A 146 -7.94 -1.69 20.18
N MET A 147 -9.02 -2.40 20.54
CA MET A 147 -10.39 -1.95 20.30
C MET A 147 -10.69 -0.63 21.02
N ASN A 148 -10.28 -0.53 22.29
CA ASN A 148 -10.46 0.69 23.07
C ASN A 148 -9.67 1.86 22.49
N ASP A 149 -8.44 1.66 22.02
CA ASP A 149 -7.64 2.71 21.38
C ASP A 149 -8.28 3.16 20.05
N VAL A 150 -8.92 2.27 19.28
CA VAL A 150 -9.69 2.68 18.09
C VAL A 150 -10.80 3.67 18.48
N VAL A 151 -11.58 3.31 19.50
CA VAL A 151 -12.75 4.10 19.92
C VAL A 151 -12.37 5.39 20.64
N THR A 152 -11.35 5.33 21.51
CA THR A 152 -11.01 6.44 22.43
C THR A 152 -9.94 7.37 21.87
N LYS A 153 -9.16 6.91 20.88
CA LYS A 153 -8.07 7.70 20.28
C LYS A 153 -8.21 7.87 18.78
N TYR A 154 -8.28 6.77 18.02
CA TYR A 154 -8.27 6.85 16.56
C TYR A 154 -9.45 7.65 15.99
N ILE A 155 -10.69 7.25 16.33
CA ILE A 155 -11.91 7.90 15.84
C ILE A 155 -11.92 9.41 16.20
N PRO A 156 -11.72 9.82 17.47
CA PRO A 156 -11.69 11.24 17.82
C PRO A 156 -10.63 12.06 17.07
N CYS A 157 -9.45 11.48 16.82
CA CYS A 157 -8.39 12.17 16.09
C CYS A 157 -8.71 12.29 14.59
N VAL A 158 -9.35 11.28 13.99
CA VAL A 158 -9.81 11.32 12.59
C VAL A 158 -10.93 12.33 12.42
N ASP A 159 -11.92 12.34 13.31
CA ASP A 159 -13.02 13.31 13.28
C ASP A 159 -12.49 14.75 13.34
N PHE A 160 -11.54 14.99 14.24
CA PHE A 160 -10.89 16.29 14.37
C PHE A 160 -10.12 16.69 13.11
N LEU A 161 -9.42 15.74 12.45
CA LEU A 161 -8.76 15.99 11.18
C LEU A 161 -9.76 16.46 10.11
N VAL A 162 -10.91 15.79 10.00
CA VAL A 162 -11.95 16.17 9.03
C VAL A 162 -12.43 17.59 9.27
N GLU A 163 -12.74 17.92 10.52
CA GLU A 163 -13.19 19.26 10.94
C GLU A 163 -12.12 20.31 10.64
N CYS A 164 -10.86 20.03 10.95
CA CYS A 164 -9.73 20.91 10.65
C CYS A 164 -9.63 21.19 9.15
N GLN A 165 -9.66 20.15 8.31
CA GLN A 165 -9.56 20.33 6.88
C GLN A 165 -10.72 21.16 6.31
N GLN A 166 -11.95 20.88 6.74
CA GLN A 166 -13.11 21.64 6.29
C GLN A 166 -13.05 23.10 6.75
N SER A 167 -12.70 23.34 8.01
CA SER A 167 -12.56 24.68 8.60
C SER A 167 -11.49 25.49 7.88
N LEU A 168 -10.31 24.90 7.66
CA LEU A 168 -9.20 25.57 7.00
C LEU A 168 -9.45 25.82 5.51
N ARG A 169 -10.11 24.90 4.79
CA ARG A 169 -10.53 25.13 3.39
C ARG A 169 -11.51 26.28 3.29
N LYS A 170 -12.51 26.33 4.19
CA LYS A 170 -13.48 27.45 4.26
C LYS A 170 -12.77 28.76 4.57
N GLY A 171 -11.88 28.78 5.56
CA GLY A 171 -11.10 29.97 5.92
C GLY A 171 -10.21 30.46 4.79
N LEU A 172 -9.59 29.54 4.05
CA LEU A 172 -8.73 29.88 2.92
C LEU A 172 -9.56 30.47 1.76
N ALA A 173 -10.73 29.91 1.49
CA ALA A 173 -11.66 30.46 0.50
C ALA A 173 -12.06 31.90 0.86
N VAL A 174 -12.31 32.19 2.14
CA VAL A 174 -12.57 33.56 2.63
C VAL A 174 -11.34 34.45 2.45
N ALA A 175 -10.15 33.97 2.80
CA ALA A 175 -8.90 34.74 2.70
C ALA A 175 -8.47 35.05 1.25
N THR A 176 -8.84 34.20 0.29
CA THR A 176 -8.42 34.31 -1.13
C THR A 176 -9.48 34.94 -2.03
N ARG A 177 -10.72 35.12 -1.56
CA ARG A 177 -11.81 35.68 -2.36
C ARG A 177 -11.50 37.12 -2.79
N ARG A 178 -11.22 37.32 -4.08
CA ARG A 178 -11.10 38.67 -4.67
C ARG A 178 -12.49 39.27 -4.85
N THR A 179 -12.90 40.15 -3.95
CA THR A 179 -14.21 40.82 -4.01
C THR A 179 -14.21 41.88 -5.11
N THR A 180 -14.83 41.58 -6.26
CA THR A 180 -14.85 42.43 -7.47
C THR A 180 -15.76 43.68 -7.39
N GLY A 181 -16.17 44.15 -6.21
CA GLY A 181 -17.14 45.26 -6.17
C GLY A 181 -17.31 46.07 -4.89
N ARG A 182 -16.74 45.68 -3.75
CA ARG A 182 -16.70 46.49 -2.53
C ARG A 182 -15.41 46.17 -1.76
N ARG A 183 -14.76 47.19 -1.21
CA ARG A 183 -13.51 47.12 -0.41
C ARG A 183 -13.71 46.32 0.90
N GLN A 184 -14.03 45.03 0.83
CA GLN A 184 -13.73 44.13 1.93
C GLN A 184 -12.25 43.77 1.81
N GLU A 185 -11.47 44.22 2.79
CA GLU A 185 -10.06 43.85 2.90
C GLU A 185 -9.95 42.33 3.00
N ALA A 186 -9.10 41.73 2.18
CA ALA A 186 -8.82 40.31 2.24
C ALA A 186 -8.27 39.96 3.64
N MET A 187 -8.70 38.83 4.19
CA MET A 187 -8.23 38.38 5.50
C MET A 187 -6.72 38.20 5.49
N THR A 188 -6.03 38.89 6.40
CA THR A 188 -4.58 38.77 6.54
C THR A 188 -4.20 37.36 7.04
N PRO A 189 -2.97 36.87 6.76
CA PRO A 189 -2.52 35.57 7.27
C PRO A 189 -2.55 35.46 8.81
N VAL A 190 -2.31 36.57 9.51
CA VAL A 190 -2.42 36.64 10.98
C VAL A 190 -3.88 36.43 11.41
N GLN A 191 -4.82 37.15 10.80
CA GLN A 191 -6.25 36.95 11.06
C GLN A 191 -6.70 35.52 10.71
N PHE A 192 -6.18 34.94 9.63
CA PHE A 192 -6.46 33.54 9.26
C PHE A 192 -5.97 32.57 10.35
N CYS A 193 -4.72 32.73 10.82
CA CYS A 193 -4.16 31.92 11.89
C CYS A 193 -4.97 32.04 13.19
N THR A 194 -5.26 33.26 13.64
CA THR A 194 -6.01 33.52 14.87
C THR A 194 -7.45 33.02 14.81
N THR A 195 -8.10 33.11 13.64
CA THR A 195 -9.51 32.72 13.49
C THR A 195 -9.69 31.22 13.29
N PHE A 196 -8.82 30.57 12.50
CA PHE A 196 -9.05 29.20 12.04
C PHE A 196 -8.06 28.16 12.58
N VAL A 197 -6.89 28.56 13.08
CA VAL A 197 -5.84 27.63 13.53
C VAL A 197 -5.71 27.62 15.05
N GLU A 198 -5.60 28.79 15.68
CA GLU A 198 -5.40 28.92 17.13
C GLU A 198 -6.50 28.30 18.01
N PRO A 199 -7.79 28.30 17.63
CA PRO A 199 -8.85 27.67 18.44
C PRO A 199 -8.84 26.14 18.40
N LEU A 200 -8.17 25.52 17.42
CA LEU A 200 -8.27 24.09 17.15
C LEU A 200 -7.87 23.18 18.33
N PRO A 201 -6.77 23.43 19.08
CA PRO A 201 -6.44 22.61 20.24
C PRO A 201 -7.52 22.64 21.34
N GLY A 202 -8.13 23.80 21.58
CA GLY A 202 -9.20 23.95 22.58
C GLY A 202 -10.49 23.26 22.14
N GLN A 203 -10.83 23.35 20.85
CA GLN A 203 -11.97 22.63 20.27
C GLN A 203 -11.77 21.12 20.37
N PHE A 204 -10.56 20.62 20.08
CA PHE A 204 -10.23 19.21 20.25
C PHE A 204 -10.41 18.76 21.70
N TYR A 205 -9.86 19.51 22.66
CA TYR A 205 -10.00 19.21 24.09
C TYR A 205 -11.47 19.05 24.49
N ILE A 206 -12.29 20.08 24.25
CA ILE A 206 -13.70 20.10 24.68
C ILE A 206 -14.47 18.93 24.05
N LYS A 207 -14.22 18.63 22.78
CA LYS A 207 -14.93 17.57 22.06
C LYS A 207 -14.54 16.17 22.54
N THR A 208 -13.30 15.98 23.00
CA THR A 208 -12.74 14.63 23.25
C THR A 208 -12.52 14.31 24.73
N GLU A 209 -12.69 15.28 25.63
CA GLU A 209 -12.53 15.12 27.10
C GLU A 209 -13.36 13.98 27.71
N SER A 210 -14.53 13.68 27.15
CA SER A 210 -15.40 12.60 27.63
C SER A 210 -15.00 11.21 27.13
N THR A 211 -14.16 11.14 26.09
CA THR A 211 -13.90 9.90 25.33
C THR A 211 -12.45 9.46 25.41
N MET A 212 -11.50 10.39 25.36
CA MET A 212 -10.07 10.11 25.42
C MET A 212 -9.58 10.11 26.87
N GLU A 213 -8.64 9.23 27.20
CA GLU A 213 -8.00 9.20 28.52
C GLU A 213 -7.30 10.55 28.82
N PRO A 214 -7.43 11.11 30.04
CA PRO A 214 -6.94 12.47 30.34
C PRO A 214 -5.45 12.71 30.04
N GLY A 215 -4.58 11.75 30.34
CA GLY A 215 -3.14 11.86 30.04
C GLY A 215 -2.87 11.91 28.53
N ALA A 216 -3.46 10.98 27.77
CA ALA A 216 -3.37 10.95 26.32
C ALA A 216 -3.92 12.25 25.69
N LEU A 217 -5.05 12.76 26.20
CA LEU A 217 -5.65 14.00 25.72
C LEU A 217 -4.75 15.21 25.95
N GLN A 218 -4.15 15.32 27.15
CA GLN A 218 -3.23 16.41 27.46
C GLN A 218 -2.00 16.38 26.55
N GLU A 219 -1.43 15.20 26.29
CA GLU A 219 -0.29 15.07 25.37
C GLU A 219 -0.66 15.48 23.95
N ALA A 220 -1.81 15.01 23.46
CA ALA A 220 -2.31 15.32 22.13
C ALA A 220 -2.55 16.84 21.96
N VAL A 221 -3.20 17.50 22.92
CA VAL A 221 -3.44 18.95 22.89
C VAL A 221 -2.14 19.76 22.95
N ARG A 222 -1.18 19.35 23.78
CA ARG A 222 0.14 20.00 23.87
C ARG A 222 0.87 19.97 22.52
N GLU A 223 0.82 18.86 21.80
CA GLU A 223 1.41 18.78 20.47
C GLU A 223 0.63 19.60 19.43
N LEU A 224 -0.70 19.67 19.50
CA LEU A 224 -1.48 20.59 18.66
C LEU A 224 -1.08 22.05 18.88
N GLN A 225 -0.83 22.46 20.13
CA GLN A 225 -0.33 23.81 20.42
C GLN A 225 1.04 24.08 19.78
N THR A 226 1.88 23.05 19.67
CA THR A 226 3.16 23.14 18.95
C THR A 226 2.91 23.38 17.46
N LEU A 227 1.98 22.64 16.84
CA LEU A 227 1.59 22.85 15.43
C LEU A 227 1.00 24.24 15.17
N VAL A 228 0.21 24.77 16.10
CA VAL A 228 -0.29 26.16 16.03
C VAL A 228 0.87 27.14 16.03
N THR A 229 1.89 26.92 16.86
CA THR A 229 3.08 27.77 16.93
C THR A 229 3.87 27.74 15.62
N ASP A 230 4.06 26.55 15.05
CA ASP A 230 4.74 26.38 13.77
C ASP A 230 3.98 27.08 12.64
N ALA A 231 2.65 26.90 12.58
CA ALA A 231 1.80 27.56 11.60
C ALA A 231 1.84 29.10 11.75
N ARG A 232 1.87 29.61 12.98
CA ARG A 232 1.99 31.06 13.27
C ARG A 232 3.31 31.63 12.75
N ASN A 233 4.42 30.88 12.85
CA ASN A 233 5.72 31.29 12.32
C ASN A 233 5.73 31.43 10.79
N CYS A 234 4.80 30.77 10.09
CA CYS A 234 4.62 30.85 8.64
C CYS A 234 3.66 31.96 8.18
N THR A 235 3.11 32.79 9.08
CA THR A 235 2.18 33.88 8.71
C THR A 235 2.77 34.87 7.70
N ARG A 236 4.09 35.11 7.73
CA ARG A 236 4.79 35.97 6.76
C ARG A 236 4.76 35.43 5.33
N GLN A 237 4.53 34.13 5.15
CA GLN A 237 4.52 33.44 3.86
C GLN A 237 3.11 33.35 3.25
N GLY A 238 2.07 33.76 3.97
CA GLY A 238 0.67 33.77 3.51
C GLY A 238 -0.22 32.71 4.15
N SER A 239 -1.54 32.86 4.04
CA SER A 239 -2.54 31.97 4.65
C SER A 239 -2.43 30.52 4.16
N GLU A 240 -2.03 30.32 2.91
CA GLU A 240 -1.79 29.00 2.33
C GLU A 240 -0.60 28.29 3.01
N ALA A 241 0.48 29.02 3.28
CA ALA A 241 1.64 28.50 4.00
C ALA A 241 1.29 28.16 5.46
N VAL A 242 0.49 28.98 6.13
CA VAL A 242 -0.04 28.70 7.48
C VAL A 242 -0.84 27.39 7.47
N LYS A 243 -1.79 27.25 6.54
CA LYS A 243 -2.61 26.03 6.39
C LYS A 243 -1.75 24.79 6.13
N ASN A 244 -0.83 24.87 5.15
CA ASN A 244 0.01 23.74 4.77
C ASN A 244 0.98 23.37 5.89
N THR A 245 1.45 24.36 6.67
CA THR A 245 2.31 24.10 7.83
C THR A 245 1.56 23.35 8.93
N PHE A 246 0.31 23.75 9.20
CA PHE A 246 -0.52 23.09 10.22
C PHE A 246 -0.93 21.67 9.80
N LEU A 247 -1.50 21.51 8.60
CA LEU A 247 -1.97 20.20 8.10
C LEU A 247 -0.81 19.23 7.85
N GLY A 248 0.33 19.76 7.43
CA GLY A 248 1.51 18.99 7.05
C GLY A 248 1.37 18.25 5.73
N GLY A 249 2.32 17.35 5.46
CA GLY A 249 2.42 16.60 4.22
C GLY A 249 3.38 15.41 4.32
N MET A 250 3.84 14.92 3.16
CA MET A 250 4.98 14.00 3.07
C MET A 250 6.23 14.77 2.71
N LYS A 251 7.34 14.45 3.35
CA LYS A 251 8.67 14.81 2.85
C LYS A 251 9.63 13.67 3.16
N ASP A 252 10.35 13.20 2.15
CA ASP A 252 11.37 12.14 2.29
C ASP A 252 10.84 10.84 2.95
N GLY A 253 9.57 10.50 2.68
CA GLY A 253 8.90 9.33 3.27
C GLY A 253 8.36 9.54 4.68
N GLU A 254 8.63 10.68 5.31
CA GLU A 254 8.13 11.03 6.64
C GLU A 254 6.93 11.97 6.57
N SER A 255 6.00 11.76 7.51
CA SER A 255 4.90 12.70 7.72
C SER A 255 5.32 13.82 8.67
N TRP A 256 4.72 15.00 8.49
CA TRP A 256 4.90 16.16 9.37
C TRP A 256 3.56 16.87 9.61
N GLY A 257 3.53 17.86 10.50
CA GLY A 257 2.31 18.60 10.84
C GLY A 257 1.23 17.72 11.50
N LEU A 258 -0.03 18.04 11.24
CA LEU A 258 -1.19 17.27 11.73
C LEU A 258 -1.15 15.79 11.31
N ARG A 259 -0.44 15.47 10.21
CA ARG A 259 -0.25 14.08 9.79
C ARG A 259 0.57 13.24 10.73
N LYS A 260 1.71 13.78 11.14
CA LYS A 260 2.56 13.13 12.13
C LYS A 260 1.84 13.03 13.47
N TRP A 261 1.13 14.09 13.84
CA TRP A 261 0.31 14.12 15.04
C TRP A 261 -0.75 13.01 15.06
N LEU A 262 -1.52 12.84 13.98
CA LEU A 262 -2.54 11.79 13.90
C LEU A 262 -1.92 10.38 13.94
N SER A 263 -0.77 10.18 13.30
CA SER A 263 -0.05 8.89 13.38
C SER A 263 0.39 8.55 14.80
N ARG A 264 0.77 9.56 15.59
CA ARG A 264 1.23 9.39 16.98
C ARG A 264 0.08 9.22 17.96
N HIS A 265 -0.94 10.07 17.89
CA HIS A 265 -2.01 10.11 18.88
C HIS A 265 -3.20 9.22 18.50
N GLY A 266 -3.43 9.00 17.21
CA GLY A 266 -4.45 8.06 16.73
C GLY A 266 -4.04 6.59 16.82
N ASN A 267 -2.75 6.28 17.02
CA ASN A 267 -2.20 4.92 17.19
C ASN A 267 -2.52 3.90 16.08
N ALA A 268 -3.06 4.32 14.93
CA ALA A 268 -3.58 3.43 13.89
C ALA A 268 -2.58 2.34 13.47
N LEU A 269 -1.33 2.73 13.19
CA LEU A 269 -0.28 1.80 12.75
C LEU A 269 0.03 0.74 13.80
N ARG A 270 0.12 1.14 15.07
CA ARG A 270 0.37 0.21 16.18
C ARG A 270 -0.80 -0.76 16.33
N ILE A 271 -2.04 -0.24 16.35
CA ILE A 271 -3.26 -1.05 16.44
C ILE A 271 -3.30 -2.09 15.32
N CYS A 272 -3.08 -1.67 14.07
CA CYS A 272 -3.06 -2.59 12.92
C CYS A 272 -2.00 -3.68 13.09
N THR A 273 -0.77 -3.28 13.42
CA THR A 273 0.37 -4.21 13.56
C THR A 273 0.12 -5.22 14.67
N ASP A 274 -0.37 -4.76 15.83
CA ASP A 274 -0.69 -5.63 16.97
C ASP A 274 -1.79 -6.62 16.60
N LEU A 275 -2.89 -6.17 15.98
CA LEU A 275 -4.00 -7.04 15.55
C LEU A 275 -3.57 -8.06 14.50
N GLU A 276 -2.79 -7.66 13.50
CA GLU A 276 -2.26 -8.55 12.46
C GLU A 276 -1.34 -9.62 13.06
N CYS A 277 -0.44 -9.23 13.97
CA CYS A 277 0.46 -10.15 14.65
C CYS A 277 -0.29 -11.13 15.56
N LEU A 278 -1.28 -10.64 16.31
CA LEU A 278 -2.12 -11.49 17.17
C LEU A 278 -2.96 -12.46 16.33
N LEU A 279 -3.57 -12.00 15.24
CA LEU A 279 -4.35 -12.85 14.35
C LEU A 279 -3.48 -13.93 13.71
N ALA A 280 -2.30 -13.56 13.20
CA ALA A 280 -1.35 -14.49 12.61
C ALA A 280 -0.92 -15.56 13.62
N ALA A 281 -0.69 -15.19 14.88
CA ALA A 281 -0.37 -16.13 15.95
C ALA A 281 -1.56 -17.03 16.31
N CYS A 282 -2.78 -16.48 16.41
CA CYS A 282 -4.00 -17.27 16.65
C CYS A 282 -4.26 -18.29 15.53
N LYS A 283 -3.98 -17.94 14.27
CA LYS A 283 -4.13 -18.84 13.11
C LYS A 283 -3.16 -20.03 13.11
N GLN A 284 -2.10 -19.98 13.92
CA GLN A 284 -1.15 -21.08 14.09
C GLN A 284 -1.57 -22.09 15.19
N LEU A 285 -2.60 -21.76 15.98
CA LEU A 285 -3.11 -22.67 17.01
C LEU A 285 -3.80 -23.88 16.38
N GLU A 286 -3.85 -24.98 17.13
CA GLU A 286 -4.54 -26.19 16.69
C GLU A 286 -6.04 -25.90 16.53
N ARG A 287 -6.53 -26.09 15.31
CA ARG A 287 -7.89 -25.72 14.88
C ARG A 287 -8.99 -26.53 15.57
N THR A 288 -8.75 -27.82 15.76
CA THR A 288 -9.66 -28.77 16.44
C THR A 288 -9.64 -28.62 17.95
N CYS A 289 -8.77 -27.78 18.51
CA CYS A 289 -8.70 -27.57 19.95
C CYS A 289 -9.89 -26.71 20.40
N SER A 290 -10.70 -27.25 21.32
CA SER A 290 -11.85 -26.54 21.90
C SER A 290 -11.47 -25.18 22.50
N ARG A 291 -10.26 -25.04 23.07
CA ARG A 291 -9.78 -23.75 23.61
C ARG A 291 -9.50 -22.71 22.53
N THR A 292 -9.03 -23.13 21.35
CA THR A 292 -8.86 -22.23 20.20
C THR A 292 -10.21 -21.71 19.72
N GLN A 293 -11.22 -22.57 19.65
CA GLN A 293 -12.59 -22.20 19.29
C GLN A 293 -13.21 -21.24 20.30
N GLN A 294 -13.05 -21.52 21.60
CA GLN A 294 -13.51 -20.63 22.67
C GLN A 294 -12.79 -19.28 22.63
N LEU A 295 -11.49 -19.23 22.32
CA LEU A 295 -10.76 -17.98 22.15
C LEU A 295 -11.31 -17.18 20.97
N ALA A 296 -11.55 -17.82 19.83
CA ALA A 296 -12.16 -17.17 18.67
C ALA A 296 -13.54 -16.56 19.00
N LEU A 297 -14.38 -17.27 19.76
CA LEU A 297 -15.68 -16.78 20.23
C LEU A 297 -15.57 -15.52 21.12
N LEU A 298 -14.47 -15.35 21.84
CA LEU A 298 -14.22 -14.13 22.63
C LEU A 298 -13.71 -12.98 21.76
N LEU A 299 -12.80 -13.24 20.82
CA LEU A 299 -12.15 -12.20 20.01
C LEU A 299 -13.08 -11.58 18.96
N ARG A 300 -13.84 -12.42 18.25
CA ARG A 300 -14.71 -12.01 17.14
C ARG A 300 -15.69 -10.88 17.49
N PRO A 301 -16.53 -10.98 18.53
CA PRO A 301 -17.52 -9.96 18.82
C PRO A 301 -16.89 -8.60 19.23
N MET A 302 -15.71 -8.61 19.84
CA MET A 302 -14.99 -7.37 20.18
C MET A 302 -14.53 -6.63 18.91
N ALA A 303 -13.93 -7.38 17.98
CA ALA A 303 -13.48 -6.83 16.70
C ALA A 303 -14.67 -6.37 15.84
N GLN A 304 -15.74 -7.17 15.77
CA GLN A 304 -16.95 -6.84 15.00
C GLN A 304 -17.60 -5.55 15.48
N ARG A 305 -17.82 -5.39 16.79
CA ARG A 305 -18.44 -4.19 17.36
C ARG A 305 -17.59 -2.94 17.10
N THR A 306 -16.27 -3.08 17.17
CA THR A 306 -15.33 -1.99 16.90
C THR A 306 -15.30 -1.65 15.41
N LEU A 307 -15.37 -2.64 14.52
CA LEU A 307 -15.48 -2.46 13.08
C LEU A 307 -16.77 -1.70 12.71
N GLU A 308 -17.90 -2.09 13.29
CA GLU A 308 -19.18 -1.41 13.09
C GLU A 308 -19.11 0.05 13.57
N LYS A 309 -18.54 0.28 14.75
CA LYS A 309 -18.36 1.64 15.27
C LYS A 309 -17.44 2.48 14.39
N LEU A 310 -16.33 1.90 13.92
CA LEU A 310 -15.40 2.54 12.99
C LEU A 310 -16.12 2.98 11.70
N LYS A 311 -17.00 2.12 11.14
CA LYS A 311 -17.78 2.42 9.93
C LYS A 311 -18.90 3.43 10.15
N ASN A 312 -19.52 3.43 11.33
CA ASN A 312 -20.63 4.33 11.63
C ASN A 312 -20.14 5.75 11.97
N ASP A 313 -19.03 5.86 12.68
CA ASP A 313 -18.57 7.15 13.22
C ASP A 313 -17.72 7.92 12.20
N ILE A 314 -17.02 7.25 11.27
CA ILE A 314 -16.21 7.91 10.25
C ILE A 314 -17.10 8.30 9.05
N PRO A 315 -17.13 9.59 8.63
CA PRO A 315 -17.99 10.04 7.54
C PRO A 315 -17.81 9.24 6.24
N VAL A 316 -18.92 8.89 5.59
CA VAL A 316 -18.94 8.14 4.31
C VAL A 316 -18.07 8.78 3.23
N SER A 317 -18.00 10.12 3.18
CA SER A 317 -17.10 10.84 2.25
C SER A 317 -15.60 10.51 2.42
N TYR A 318 -15.19 9.99 3.58
CA TYR A 318 -13.84 9.48 3.85
C TYR A 318 -13.72 7.97 3.64
N GLN A 319 -14.83 7.27 3.45
CA GLN A 319 -14.88 5.87 3.05
C GLN A 319 -14.84 5.75 1.52
N GLU A 320 -15.50 6.66 0.80
CA GLU A 320 -15.72 6.57 -0.65
C GLU A 320 -14.75 7.41 -1.51
N VAL A 321 -14.17 8.51 -0.99
CA VAL A 321 -13.43 9.47 -1.84
C VAL A 321 -11.91 9.30 -1.75
N SER A 322 -11.39 8.57 -2.75
CA SER A 322 -10.07 8.67 -3.38
C SER A 322 -8.83 8.35 -2.53
N ALA A 323 -8.08 7.35 -3.01
CA ALA A 323 -6.72 6.96 -2.63
C ALA A 323 -5.68 8.10 -2.49
N ALA A 324 -6.03 9.34 -2.86
CA ALA A 324 -5.22 10.54 -2.65
C ALA A 324 -5.25 11.08 -1.21
N HIS A 325 -6.21 10.67 -0.35
CA HIS A 325 -6.21 11.15 1.03
C HIS A 325 -5.10 10.46 1.85
N PRO A 326 -4.13 11.20 2.44
CA PRO A 326 -2.92 10.62 3.05
C PRO A 326 -3.15 9.66 4.24
N TYR A 327 -4.40 9.50 4.68
CA TYR A 327 -4.78 8.70 5.85
C TYR A 327 -5.76 7.58 5.54
N LEU A 328 -6.34 7.59 4.32
CA LEU A 328 -7.15 6.48 3.82
C LEU A 328 -6.43 5.12 3.95
N PRO A 329 -5.11 5.02 3.66
CA PRO A 329 -4.39 3.76 3.81
C PRO A 329 -4.41 3.21 5.25
N PHE A 330 -4.39 4.07 6.27
CA PHE A 330 -4.47 3.63 7.67
C PHE A 330 -5.87 3.20 8.03
N PHE A 331 -6.91 3.89 7.53
CA PHE A 331 -8.30 3.49 7.72
C PHE A 331 -8.56 2.11 7.12
N HIS A 332 -8.23 1.89 5.85
CA HIS A 332 -8.47 0.60 5.20
C HIS A 332 -7.65 -0.53 5.81
N ARG A 333 -6.40 -0.26 6.20
CA ARG A 333 -5.60 -1.26 6.91
C ARG A 333 -6.22 -1.63 8.27
N LEU A 334 -6.70 -0.63 9.02
CA LEU A 334 -7.36 -0.86 10.30
C LEU A 334 -8.70 -1.61 10.11
N GLU A 335 -9.49 -1.21 9.12
CA GLU A 335 -10.73 -1.87 8.75
C GLU A 335 -10.46 -3.34 8.38
N ALA A 336 -9.46 -3.61 7.54
CA ALA A 336 -9.07 -4.95 7.16
C ALA A 336 -8.57 -5.77 8.36
N ALA A 337 -7.76 -5.19 9.25
CA ALA A 337 -7.30 -5.87 10.46
C ALA A 337 -8.46 -6.24 11.39
N LEU A 338 -9.42 -5.32 11.58
CA LEU A 338 -10.63 -5.56 12.39
C LEU A 338 -11.54 -6.60 11.75
N ARG A 339 -11.77 -6.52 10.43
CA ARG A 339 -12.57 -7.49 9.66
C ARG A 339 -11.96 -8.89 9.73
N ASN A 340 -10.66 -9.01 9.51
CA ASN A 340 -9.96 -10.28 9.58
C ASN A 340 -10.01 -10.89 11.00
N MET A 341 -9.95 -10.05 12.04
CA MET A 341 -10.11 -10.51 13.42
C MET A 341 -11.57 -10.88 13.74
N SER A 342 -12.56 -10.16 13.20
CA SER A 342 -13.98 -10.46 13.42
C SER A 342 -14.44 -11.72 12.69
N GLN A 343 -13.78 -12.07 11.59
CA GLN A 343 -13.99 -13.29 10.82
C GLN A 343 -13.07 -14.45 11.22
N PHE A 344 -12.29 -14.31 12.30
CA PHE A 344 -11.41 -15.40 12.74
C PHE A 344 -12.23 -16.60 13.20
N ASP A 345 -12.31 -17.62 12.36
CA ASP A 345 -12.93 -18.91 12.67
C ASP A 345 -11.90 -20.03 12.47
N PRO A 346 -11.54 -20.80 13.53
CA PRO A 346 -10.61 -21.90 13.41
C PRO A 346 -11.19 -23.13 12.69
N GLU A 347 -12.52 -23.25 12.59
CA GLU A 347 -13.18 -24.37 11.90
C GLU A 347 -13.27 -24.14 10.39
N GLU A 348 -13.41 -22.88 9.98
CA GLU A 348 -13.37 -22.52 8.56
C GLU A 348 -11.93 -22.62 8.06
N GLU A 349 -11.69 -23.57 7.15
CA GLU A 349 -10.44 -23.62 6.42
C GLU A 349 -10.26 -22.27 5.74
N ALA A 350 -9.21 -21.54 6.14
CA ALA A 350 -8.84 -20.25 5.57
C ALA A 350 -8.46 -20.42 4.09
N VAL A 351 -9.46 -20.67 3.25
CA VAL A 351 -9.47 -20.22 1.88
C VAL A 351 -9.37 -18.71 2.02
N ILE A 352 -8.22 -18.16 1.66
CA ILE A 352 -8.03 -16.73 1.55
C ILE A 352 -9.02 -16.29 0.48
N CYS A 353 -10.24 -15.95 0.89
CA CYS A 353 -11.15 -15.14 0.11
C CYS A 353 -10.47 -13.79 0.08
N ILE A 354 -9.73 -13.53 -1.00
CA ILE A 354 -9.54 -12.15 -1.42
C ILE A 354 -10.96 -11.69 -1.71
N ASP A 355 -11.54 -10.90 -0.81
CA ASP A 355 -12.84 -10.24 -1.02
C ASP A 355 -12.66 -9.34 -2.26
N ASP A 356 -12.86 -9.90 -3.45
CA ASP A 356 -12.91 -9.18 -4.73
C ASP A 356 -14.18 -8.30 -4.83
N ASP A 357 -15.00 -8.20 -3.75
CA ASP A 357 -16.17 -7.31 -3.68
C ASP A 357 -15.81 -5.88 -3.27
N SER A 358 -14.52 -5.53 -3.07
CA SER A 358 -14.08 -4.13 -3.10
C SER A 358 -13.72 -3.73 -4.54
N ASP A 359 -14.74 -3.70 -5.40
CA ASP A 359 -14.74 -3.06 -6.72
C ASP A 359 -14.61 -1.53 -6.57
N ASP A 360 -13.47 -1.04 -6.06
CA ASP A 360 -13.09 0.39 -6.10
C ASP A 360 -12.23 0.68 -7.36
N ASP A 361 -12.68 0.21 -8.52
CA ASP A 361 -12.01 0.38 -9.82
C ASP A 361 -12.91 1.09 -10.85
N ASP A 362 -13.79 2.00 -10.39
CA ASP A 362 -14.47 3.01 -11.22
C ASP A 362 -13.55 4.21 -11.52
N ASP A 363 -12.40 3.96 -12.15
CA ASP A 363 -11.54 5.00 -12.74
C ASP A 363 -11.17 4.58 -14.18
N ASP A 364 -12.19 4.51 -15.03
CA ASP A 364 -12.10 4.82 -16.46
C ASP A 364 -13.40 5.53 -16.87
N ASP A 365 -13.74 6.63 -16.17
CA ASP A 365 -14.60 7.66 -16.73
C ASP A 365 -13.89 8.24 -17.96
N GLU A 366 -14.20 7.67 -19.12
CA GLU A 366 -14.24 8.39 -20.37
C GLU A 366 -14.99 9.72 -20.09
N ILE A 367 -14.26 10.83 -20.08
CA ILE A 367 -14.87 12.16 -20.04
C ILE A 367 -15.68 12.29 -21.32
N GLU A 368 -16.94 11.89 -21.25
CA GLU A 368 -17.93 12.23 -22.25
C GLU A 368 -18.07 13.75 -22.15
N VAL A 369 -17.39 14.44 -23.07
CA VAL A 369 -17.57 15.87 -23.30
C VAL A 369 -19.02 16.04 -23.72
N TYR A 370 -19.90 16.24 -22.73
CA TYR A 370 -21.24 16.74 -22.96
C TYR A 370 -21.08 18.12 -23.59
N ASN A 371 -21.14 18.15 -24.91
CA ASN A 371 -21.50 19.35 -25.65
C ASN A 371 -22.91 19.72 -25.18
N ALA A 372 -22.98 20.64 -24.21
CA ALA A 372 -24.24 21.21 -23.78
C ALA A 372 -25.00 21.71 -25.02
N PRO A 373 -26.28 21.31 -25.22
CA PRO A 373 -27.08 21.89 -26.28
C PRO A 373 -27.12 23.42 -26.07
N PRO A 374 -27.03 24.20 -27.16
CA PRO A 374 -26.99 25.65 -27.05
C PRO A 374 -28.21 26.15 -26.26
N PRO A 375 -28.04 27.16 -25.39
CA PRO A 375 -29.13 27.66 -24.57
C PRO A 375 -30.29 28.11 -25.46
N PRO A 376 -31.56 27.82 -25.08
CA PRO A 376 -32.70 28.27 -25.84
C PRO A 376 -32.67 29.79 -25.98
N PRO A 377 -33.05 30.35 -27.15
CA PRO A 377 -33.02 31.78 -27.39
C PRO A 377 -33.84 32.47 -26.31
N ARG A 378 -33.17 33.32 -25.52
CA ARG A 378 -33.82 34.17 -24.52
C ARG A 378 -34.90 34.97 -25.22
N LYS A 379 -36.16 34.68 -24.93
CA LYS A 379 -37.29 35.54 -25.26
C LYS A 379 -37.01 36.90 -24.65
N ARG A 380 -36.71 37.89 -25.50
CA ARG A 380 -36.65 39.31 -25.16
C ARG A 380 -37.97 39.66 -24.47
N LYS A 381 -37.89 39.95 -23.18
CA LYS A 381 -38.96 40.62 -22.43
C LYS A 381 -39.12 42.00 -23.07
N GLN A 382 -40.29 42.26 -23.64
CA GLN A 382 -40.67 43.57 -24.13
C GLN A 382 -40.48 44.57 -22.99
N GLN A 383 -39.54 45.49 -23.17
CA GLN A 383 -39.44 46.69 -22.36
C GLN A 383 -40.04 47.82 -23.17
N GLU A 384 -41.02 48.41 -22.52
CA GLU A 384 -41.82 49.58 -22.83
C GLU A 384 -40.98 50.72 -23.43
N GLU A 385 -41.51 51.25 -24.53
CA GLU A 385 -40.99 52.32 -25.34
C GLU A 385 -41.12 53.65 -24.59
N VAL A 386 -40.01 54.23 -24.12
CA VAL A 386 -39.93 55.66 -23.79
C VAL A 386 -38.99 56.29 -24.81
N VAL A 387 -39.60 57.06 -25.71
CA VAL A 387 -38.98 57.85 -26.77
C VAL A 387 -38.06 58.89 -26.14
N MET A 388 -36.77 58.88 -26.49
CA MET A 388 -36.01 60.11 -26.70
C MET A 388 -34.96 59.95 -27.80
N ASP A 389 -34.99 60.94 -28.66
CA ASP A 389 -34.26 61.14 -29.91
C ASP A 389 -32.80 61.58 -29.65
N VAL A 390 -32.00 61.58 -30.73
CA VAL A 390 -30.78 62.35 -31.01
C VAL A 390 -29.54 61.50 -31.38
N SER A 391 -29.41 61.33 -32.70
CA SER A 391 -28.22 61.58 -33.54
C SER A 391 -26.91 60.77 -33.39
N SER A 392 -26.71 59.90 -34.39
CA SER A 392 -25.43 59.47 -35.01
C SER A 392 -24.56 60.66 -35.47
N PRO A 393 -23.21 60.55 -35.72
CA PRO A 393 -22.68 59.57 -36.71
C PRO A 393 -21.18 59.14 -36.68
N LYS A 394 -20.92 58.12 -37.55
CA LYS A 394 -19.75 57.90 -38.45
C LYS A 394 -18.43 57.28 -37.92
N LEU A 395 -18.23 56.02 -38.35
CA LEU A 395 -16.96 55.38 -38.79
C LEU A 395 -16.35 56.12 -40.01
N PRO A 396 -15.04 56.03 -40.39
CA PRO A 396 -14.30 54.79 -40.77
C PRO A 396 -12.75 54.87 -40.58
N PRO A 397 -11.85 54.17 -41.35
CA PRO A 397 -11.52 52.73 -41.36
C PRO A 397 -10.00 52.41 -41.21
N LEU A 398 -9.68 51.11 -41.20
CA LEU A 398 -8.34 50.47 -41.26
C LEU A 398 -7.51 50.76 -42.54
N LYS A 399 -6.18 50.80 -42.40
CA LYS A 399 -5.13 50.50 -43.41
C LYS A 399 -3.88 49.99 -42.67
N GLU A 400 -3.46 48.73 -42.86
CA GLU A 400 -2.57 48.16 -43.91
C GLU A 400 -1.06 48.42 -43.71
N THR A 401 -0.36 47.29 -43.63
CA THR A 401 1.05 46.99 -43.38
C THR A 401 1.93 47.21 -44.61
N LYS A 402 3.21 47.58 -44.41
CA LYS A 402 4.31 47.35 -45.38
C LYS A 402 5.67 47.24 -44.67
N MET A 403 6.40 46.15 -44.99
CA MET A 403 7.87 45.99 -44.92
C MET A 403 8.51 46.93 -45.97
N ASP A 404 9.80 47.30 -46.04
CA ASP A 404 11.12 46.75 -45.64
C ASP A 404 12.16 47.89 -45.92
N PRO A 405 13.49 47.70 -46.05
CA PRO A 405 14.53 47.49 -45.03
C PRO A 405 15.70 48.53 -45.10
N GLU A 406 16.72 48.27 -44.27
CA GLU A 406 18.16 48.51 -44.51
C GLU A 406 18.89 49.80 -44.04
N GLN A 407 20.09 49.52 -43.48
CA GLN A 407 21.33 50.32 -43.39
C GLN A 407 21.74 51.05 -42.08
N GLN A 408 22.68 50.38 -41.39
CA GLN A 408 24.07 50.78 -41.10
C GLN A 408 24.45 51.73 -39.94
N THR A 409 25.51 51.26 -39.26
CA THR A 409 26.68 51.95 -38.66
C THR A 409 26.68 52.50 -37.23
N ILE A 410 27.42 51.77 -36.37
CA ILE A 410 28.59 52.17 -35.54
C ILE A 410 28.56 53.53 -34.85
N ALA A 411 28.64 53.55 -33.51
CA ALA A 411 29.61 54.36 -32.75
C ALA A 411 29.70 53.95 -31.26
N VAL A 412 30.94 53.77 -30.83
CA VAL A 412 31.44 53.63 -29.46
C VAL A 412 31.33 54.98 -28.74
N GLN A 413 30.90 55.00 -27.48
CA GLN A 413 31.42 55.97 -26.52
C GLN A 413 31.38 55.49 -25.06
N VAL A 414 32.54 55.65 -24.44
CA VAL A 414 32.96 55.40 -23.07
C VAL A 414 32.62 56.61 -22.20
N GLN A 415 32.17 56.38 -20.96
CA GLN A 415 32.39 57.22 -19.77
C GLN A 415 31.90 56.43 -18.54
N ASN A 416 32.79 55.81 -17.76
CA ASN A 416 33.45 56.33 -16.55
C ASN A 416 32.49 56.94 -15.51
N ASN A 417 32.32 56.25 -14.37
CA ASN A 417 32.66 56.76 -13.03
C ASN A 417 32.35 55.71 -11.94
N THR A 418 33.39 55.16 -11.30
CA THR A 418 33.84 55.41 -9.89
C THR A 418 33.05 54.61 -8.85
N ASN A 419 33.67 53.61 -8.23
CA ASN A 419 34.23 53.61 -6.84
C ASN A 419 33.13 53.32 -5.80
N ASP A 420 33.25 52.45 -4.80
CA ASP A 420 34.36 51.99 -3.94
C ASP A 420 34.00 50.56 -3.45
N GLU A 421 34.92 49.58 -3.38
CA GLU A 421 35.78 49.22 -2.21
C GLU A 421 34.96 48.91 -0.93
N SER A 422 35.20 47.91 -0.09
CA SER A 422 36.16 46.80 0.13
C SER A 422 35.46 45.95 1.24
N SER A 423 35.85 44.76 1.71
CA SER A 423 37.16 44.23 2.06
C SER A 423 37.01 42.76 2.45
N SER A 424 38.06 42.01 2.11
CA SER A 424 38.39 40.65 2.49
C SER A 424 38.82 40.49 3.95
N GLY A 425 38.93 39.23 4.39
CA GLY A 425 39.64 38.81 5.59
C GLY A 425 39.96 37.31 5.54
N GLU A 426 41.14 36.96 5.03
CA GLU A 426 41.78 35.64 5.11
C GLU A 426 42.55 35.51 6.44
N SER A 427 42.75 34.28 6.92
CA SER A 427 44.04 33.84 7.48
C SER A 427 44.10 32.32 7.56
N GLU A 428 45.26 31.84 7.13
CA GLU A 428 45.80 30.49 7.18
C GLU A 428 46.31 30.17 8.59
N ASP A 429 46.37 28.89 8.95
CA ASP A 429 47.38 28.41 9.90
C ASP A 429 47.82 26.98 9.57
N ASP A 430 49.15 26.85 9.61
CA ASP A 430 50.01 25.80 9.11
C ASP A 430 50.52 24.98 10.32
N SER A 431 50.57 23.65 10.25
CA SER A 431 51.33 22.87 11.23
C SER A 431 51.91 21.57 10.66
N VAL A 432 53.21 21.69 10.41
CA VAL A 432 54.22 20.66 10.12
C VAL A 432 54.52 19.83 11.37
N VAL A 433 54.55 18.48 11.23
CA VAL A 433 55.43 17.60 12.01
C VAL A 433 55.94 16.47 11.11
N GLU A 434 57.27 16.41 10.97
CA GLU A 434 58.05 15.41 10.23
C GLU A 434 58.63 14.35 11.20
N ILE A 435 59.25 13.31 10.62
CA ILE A 435 60.15 12.26 11.16
C ILE A 435 59.39 11.07 11.81
N VAL A 436 59.59 9.77 11.51
CA VAL A 436 60.77 8.98 11.10
C VAL A 436 60.35 7.70 10.35
N ASP A 437 61.15 7.30 9.35
CA ASP A 437 61.18 6.01 8.63
C ASP A 437 61.24 4.76 9.54
N VAL A 438 60.37 3.76 9.28
CA VAL A 438 60.66 2.33 9.49
C VAL A 438 59.94 1.47 8.43
N LYS A 439 60.70 0.84 7.54
CA LYS A 439 60.29 -0.31 6.69
C LYS A 439 60.27 -1.57 7.58
N PRO A 440 59.36 -2.57 7.42
CA PRO A 440 59.50 -3.52 6.31
C PRO A 440 58.22 -4.28 5.82
N ALA A 441 58.45 -5.02 4.73
CA ALA A 441 57.83 -6.28 4.31
C ALA A 441 56.41 -6.31 3.69
N SER A 442 56.44 -6.68 2.41
CA SER A 442 55.34 -6.98 1.49
C SER A 442 54.35 -8.04 1.99
N ALA A 443 53.06 -7.75 1.87
CA ALA A 443 52.00 -8.76 1.77
C ALA A 443 50.98 -8.30 0.71
N THR A 444 50.83 -9.12 -0.31
CA THR A 444 49.91 -8.95 -1.44
C THR A 444 48.46 -8.99 -0.95
N ILE A 445 47.80 -7.82 -0.93
CA ILE A 445 46.35 -7.70 -0.73
C ILE A 445 45.75 -7.29 -2.07
N GLN A 446 44.94 -8.17 -2.65
CA GLN A 446 44.04 -7.85 -3.76
C GLN A 446 43.03 -6.80 -3.27
N ARG A 447 43.31 -5.53 -3.58
CA ARG A 447 42.33 -4.46 -3.46
C ARG A 447 41.31 -4.62 -4.60
N HIS A 448 40.08 -4.94 -4.24
CA HIS A 448 38.92 -4.58 -5.05
C HIS A 448 38.96 -3.06 -5.25
N VAL A 449 39.17 -2.62 -6.49
CA VAL A 449 39.03 -1.23 -6.91
C VAL A 449 37.53 -0.95 -6.99
N PRO A 450 36.97 -0.02 -6.18
CA PRO A 450 35.66 0.52 -6.49
C PRO A 450 35.82 1.38 -7.73
N VAL A 451 35.21 0.96 -8.84
CA VAL A 451 35.06 1.80 -10.02
C VAL A 451 34.07 2.92 -9.64
N SER A 452 34.59 4.03 -9.14
CA SER A 452 33.83 5.29 -9.07
C SER A 452 33.61 5.80 -10.49
N ARG A 453 32.51 5.37 -11.12
CA ARG A 453 31.94 6.04 -12.28
C ARG A 453 31.06 7.18 -11.77
N SER A 454 31.34 8.37 -12.27
CA SER A 454 30.56 9.59 -12.08
C SER A 454 29.10 9.36 -12.54
N PRO A 455 28.09 9.86 -11.81
CA PRO A 455 26.70 9.76 -12.21
C PRO A 455 26.42 10.81 -13.28
N SER A 456 26.68 10.49 -14.54
CA SER A 456 26.27 11.32 -15.67
C SER A 456 25.25 10.57 -16.51
N ASP A 457 23.96 10.83 -16.25
CA ASP A 457 22.83 10.97 -17.19
C ASP A 457 22.61 9.97 -18.34
N SER A 458 23.25 8.81 -18.38
CA SER A 458 22.82 7.72 -19.28
C SER A 458 21.86 6.78 -18.54
N THR A 459 20.66 7.27 -18.21
CA THR A 459 19.55 6.43 -17.75
C THR A 459 19.07 5.57 -18.92
N THR A 460 19.72 4.44 -19.16
CA THR A 460 19.18 3.36 -19.97
C THR A 460 17.98 2.77 -19.22
N ASN A 461 16.81 3.37 -19.46
CA ASN A 461 15.54 2.96 -18.86
C ASN A 461 15.24 1.48 -19.19
N TRP A 462 14.83 0.70 -18.20
CA TRP A 462 14.24 -0.62 -18.43
C TRP A 462 12.83 -0.47 -19.02
N PRO A 463 12.45 -1.28 -20.04
CA PRO A 463 13.15 -2.43 -20.60
C PRO A 463 14.23 -2.04 -21.63
N VAL A 464 15.18 -2.96 -21.86
CA VAL A 464 16.19 -2.80 -22.92
C VAL A 464 15.50 -2.55 -24.26
N PRO A 465 15.96 -1.57 -25.08
CA PRO A 465 15.39 -1.33 -26.40
C PRO A 465 15.38 -2.60 -27.27
N ILE A 466 14.27 -2.83 -27.95
CA ILE A 466 14.08 -3.95 -28.87
C ILE A 466 13.75 -3.43 -30.27
N ASP A 467 14.01 -4.25 -31.29
CA ASP A 467 13.56 -3.98 -32.66
C ASP A 467 12.02 -4.12 -32.71
N GLU A 468 11.32 -3.00 -32.49
CA GLU A 468 9.85 -2.96 -32.40
C GLU A 468 9.15 -3.58 -33.62
N PRO A 469 9.52 -3.30 -34.89
CA PRO A 469 8.95 -3.96 -36.05
C PRO A 469 9.05 -5.49 -36.02
N TYR A 470 10.21 -6.01 -35.67
CA TYR A 470 10.44 -7.45 -35.57
C TYR A 470 9.62 -8.06 -34.42
N ALA A 471 9.68 -7.45 -33.24
CA ALA A 471 8.98 -7.92 -32.06
C ALA A 471 7.46 -7.91 -32.24
N LYS A 472 6.92 -6.86 -32.86
CA LYS A 472 5.49 -6.76 -33.18
C LYS A 472 5.05 -7.83 -34.17
N THR A 473 5.78 -8.00 -35.28
CA THR A 473 5.49 -9.03 -36.29
C THR A 473 5.52 -10.42 -35.67
N THR A 474 6.48 -10.65 -34.77
CA THR A 474 6.60 -11.91 -34.04
C THR A 474 5.45 -12.12 -33.04
N ALA A 475 5.07 -11.09 -32.29
CA ALA A 475 3.93 -11.14 -31.38
C ALA A 475 2.62 -11.49 -32.12
N ASP A 476 2.38 -10.85 -33.28
CA ASP A 476 1.23 -11.13 -34.13
C ASP A 476 1.26 -12.57 -34.68
N ALA A 477 2.43 -13.07 -35.10
CA ALA A 477 2.59 -14.44 -35.56
C ALA A 477 2.31 -15.45 -34.43
N LEU A 478 2.83 -15.21 -33.22
CA LEU A 478 2.54 -16.03 -32.05
C LEU A 478 1.04 -16.02 -31.73
N ALA A 479 0.41 -14.83 -31.70
CA ALA A 479 -1.01 -14.68 -31.43
C ALA A 479 -1.87 -15.48 -32.42
N ASN A 480 -1.52 -15.43 -33.72
CA ASN A 480 -2.23 -16.18 -34.75
C ASN A 480 -2.05 -17.70 -34.60
N SER A 481 -0.86 -18.16 -34.22
CA SER A 481 -0.63 -19.59 -33.97
C SER A 481 -1.43 -20.11 -32.77
N ILE A 482 -1.52 -19.32 -31.70
CA ILE A 482 -2.31 -19.65 -30.50
C ILE A 482 -3.81 -19.61 -30.81
N GLU A 483 -4.27 -18.65 -31.61
CA GLU A 483 -5.67 -18.58 -32.07
C GLU A 483 -6.04 -19.80 -32.92
N GLN A 484 -5.17 -20.22 -33.85
CA GLN A 484 -5.40 -21.42 -34.65
C GLN A 484 -5.49 -22.68 -33.79
N LEU A 485 -4.68 -22.76 -32.72
CA LEU A 485 -4.77 -23.85 -31.75
C LEU A 485 -6.11 -23.82 -31.00
N ALA A 486 -6.58 -22.64 -30.58
CA ALA A 486 -7.88 -22.49 -29.93
C ALA A 486 -9.03 -22.95 -30.84
N VAL A 487 -9.02 -22.53 -32.11
CA VAL A 487 -10.02 -22.95 -33.11
C VAL A 487 -9.97 -24.47 -33.34
N ALA A 488 -8.78 -25.05 -33.51
CA ALA A 488 -8.63 -26.49 -33.73
C ALA A 488 -9.13 -27.33 -32.54
N MET A 489 -9.06 -26.79 -31.31
CA MET A 489 -9.59 -27.42 -30.11
C MET A 489 -11.12 -27.41 -30.05
N GLU A 490 -11.77 -26.31 -30.45
CA GLU A 490 -13.23 -26.21 -30.47
C GLU A 490 -13.87 -27.04 -31.58
N GLU A 491 -13.21 -27.11 -32.73
CA GLU A 491 -13.68 -27.90 -33.86
C GLU A 491 -13.39 -29.41 -33.70
N GLU A 492 -12.83 -29.83 -32.56
CA GLU A 492 -12.42 -31.21 -32.27
C GLU A 492 -11.47 -31.82 -33.33
N LYS A 493 -10.77 -30.96 -34.08
CA LYS A 493 -9.80 -31.36 -35.13
C LYS A 493 -8.46 -31.78 -34.55
N LEU A 494 -8.20 -31.43 -33.29
CA LEU A 494 -6.97 -31.73 -32.57
C LEU A 494 -7.12 -32.99 -31.73
N VAL A 495 -6.10 -33.85 -31.71
CA VAL A 495 -6.00 -34.89 -30.68
C VAL A 495 -5.75 -34.20 -29.35
N VAL A 496 -6.78 -34.15 -28.50
CA VAL A 496 -6.70 -33.53 -27.17
C VAL A 496 -5.61 -34.24 -26.37
N PRO A 497 -4.60 -33.51 -25.87
CA PRO A 497 -3.60 -34.08 -24.99
C PRO A 497 -4.25 -34.75 -23.78
N ARG A 498 -3.85 -35.98 -23.44
CA ARG A 498 -4.40 -36.77 -22.32
C ARG A 498 -4.41 -36.06 -20.96
N VAL A 499 -3.62 -35.00 -20.82
CA VAL A 499 -3.59 -34.17 -19.60
C VAL A 499 -4.88 -33.36 -19.49
N LEU A 500 -5.36 -32.77 -20.58
CA LEU A 500 -6.63 -32.04 -20.65
C LEU A 500 -7.83 -32.95 -20.44
N GLU A 501 -7.78 -34.20 -20.90
CA GLU A 501 -8.85 -35.18 -20.68
C GLU A 501 -9.09 -35.49 -19.19
N ARG A 502 -8.10 -35.21 -18.33
CA ARG A 502 -8.17 -35.45 -16.88
C ARG A 502 -8.61 -34.23 -16.09
N GLU A 503 -8.64 -33.04 -16.70
CA GLU A 503 -9.09 -31.83 -16.02
C GLU A 503 -10.60 -31.72 -16.14
N THR A 504 -11.29 -31.75 -14.99
CA THR A 504 -12.75 -31.64 -14.94
C THR A 504 -13.26 -30.26 -15.35
N PHE A 505 -12.46 -29.22 -15.10
CA PHE A 505 -12.84 -27.85 -15.39
C PHE A 505 -12.30 -27.32 -16.71
N TRP A 506 -10.98 -27.35 -16.93
CA TRP A 506 -10.35 -26.86 -18.16
C TRP A 506 -10.55 -27.83 -19.33
N ASN A 507 -11.82 -28.09 -19.64
CA ASN A 507 -12.24 -28.84 -20.82
C ASN A 507 -11.82 -28.10 -22.11
N PRO A 508 -11.89 -28.75 -23.28
CA PRO A 508 -11.42 -28.15 -24.53
C PRO A 508 -11.98 -26.75 -24.84
N SER A 509 -13.26 -26.50 -24.56
CA SER A 509 -13.90 -25.19 -24.78
C SER A 509 -13.32 -24.10 -23.87
N ARG A 510 -13.19 -24.37 -22.57
CA ARG A 510 -12.64 -23.40 -21.60
C ARG A 510 -11.16 -23.16 -21.81
N PHE A 511 -10.43 -24.21 -22.17
CA PHE A 511 -9.03 -24.09 -22.50
C PHE A 511 -8.82 -23.29 -23.80
N ALA A 512 -9.67 -23.47 -24.82
CA ALA A 512 -9.67 -22.62 -26.01
C ALA A 512 -9.93 -21.14 -25.65
N SER A 513 -10.83 -20.87 -24.70
CA SER A 513 -11.04 -19.51 -24.18
C SER A 513 -9.79 -18.94 -23.49
N ALA A 514 -9.06 -19.75 -22.72
CA ALA A 514 -7.77 -19.35 -22.13
C ALA A 514 -6.69 -19.07 -23.19
N LEU A 515 -6.65 -19.88 -24.27
CA LEU A 515 -5.76 -19.63 -25.41
C LEU A 515 -6.10 -18.32 -26.13
N ARG A 516 -7.39 -18.00 -26.31
CA ARG A 516 -7.80 -16.71 -26.90
C ARG A 516 -7.43 -15.52 -26.02
N LEU A 517 -7.56 -15.66 -24.70
CA LEU A 517 -7.08 -14.65 -23.78
C LEU A 517 -5.57 -14.43 -23.94
N PHE A 518 -4.79 -15.50 -24.09
CA PHE A 518 -3.36 -15.40 -24.37
C PHE A 518 -3.07 -14.71 -25.71
N ALA A 519 -3.79 -15.06 -26.78
CA ALA A 519 -3.67 -14.42 -28.08
C ALA A 519 -4.07 -12.92 -28.04
N LEU A 520 -5.08 -12.56 -27.25
CA LEU A 520 -5.50 -11.18 -27.02
C LEU A 520 -4.39 -10.35 -26.35
N ILE A 521 -3.72 -10.93 -25.35
CA ILE A 521 -2.59 -10.31 -24.65
C ILE A 521 -1.42 -10.09 -25.63
N LEU A 522 -1.09 -11.10 -26.44
CA LEU A 522 -0.01 -11.01 -27.43
C LEU A 522 -0.21 -9.88 -28.46
N ARG A 523 -1.46 -9.54 -28.78
CA ARG A 523 -1.81 -8.46 -29.71
C ARG A 523 -1.72 -7.06 -29.09
N GLN A 524 -1.53 -6.94 -27.78
CA GLN A 524 -1.37 -5.65 -27.13
C GLN A 524 0.01 -5.06 -27.47
N PRO A 525 0.11 -3.75 -27.76
CA PRO A 525 1.38 -3.14 -28.15
C PRO A 525 2.43 -3.23 -27.03
N GLU A 526 2.03 -3.28 -25.77
CA GLU A 526 2.92 -3.42 -24.63
C GLU A 526 3.52 -4.83 -24.50
N ALA A 527 2.96 -5.83 -25.20
CA ALA A 527 3.36 -7.23 -25.09
C ALA A 527 4.69 -7.55 -25.80
N ILE A 528 5.16 -6.67 -26.68
CA ILE A 528 6.37 -6.88 -27.50
C ILE A 528 7.63 -7.15 -26.68
N HIS A 529 7.71 -6.64 -25.45
CA HIS A 529 8.86 -6.84 -24.56
C HIS A 529 8.94 -8.24 -23.92
N PHE A 530 7.91 -9.07 -24.12
CA PHE A 530 7.77 -10.37 -23.50
C PHE A 530 7.79 -11.52 -24.51
N VAL A 531 7.94 -11.20 -25.80
CA VAL A 531 7.93 -12.16 -26.89
C VAL A 531 9.10 -13.14 -26.79
N ASP A 532 10.30 -12.58 -26.59
CA ASP A 532 11.56 -13.31 -26.51
C ASP A 532 12.17 -13.22 -25.12
N ASN A 533 13.16 -14.09 -24.86
CA ASN A 533 13.92 -14.05 -23.62
C ASN A 533 14.67 -12.72 -23.46
N VAL A 534 14.76 -12.25 -22.21
CA VAL A 534 15.50 -11.04 -21.87
C VAL A 534 16.97 -11.22 -22.28
N ASN A 535 17.47 -10.29 -23.09
CA ASN A 535 18.86 -10.29 -23.53
C ASN A 535 19.76 -9.82 -22.38
N GLU A 536 20.35 -10.78 -21.65
CA GLU A 536 21.23 -10.48 -20.52
C GLU A 536 22.53 -9.79 -20.93
N ASP A 537 23.07 -10.08 -22.12
CA ASP A 537 24.27 -9.40 -22.63
C ASP A 537 23.99 -7.90 -22.80
N ALA A 538 22.84 -7.56 -23.37
CA ALA A 538 22.42 -6.17 -23.52
C ALA A 538 22.16 -5.47 -22.17
N LEU A 539 21.72 -6.22 -21.14
CA LEU A 539 21.61 -5.69 -19.78
C LEU A 539 22.98 -5.37 -19.19
N VAL A 540 23.96 -6.28 -19.33
CA VAL A 540 25.33 -6.08 -18.87
C VAL A 540 25.98 -4.90 -19.58
N ASP A 541 25.82 -4.80 -20.91
CA ASP A 541 26.32 -3.69 -21.71
C ASP A 541 25.72 -2.35 -21.28
N SER A 542 24.47 -2.37 -20.81
CA SER A 542 23.75 -1.21 -20.26
C SER A 542 24.10 -0.89 -18.80
N GLY A 543 25.00 -1.66 -18.17
CA GLY A 543 25.39 -1.49 -16.77
C GLY A 543 24.37 -2.02 -15.76
N HIS A 544 23.37 -2.76 -16.21
CA HIS A 544 22.37 -3.39 -15.36
C HIS A 544 22.89 -4.75 -14.84
N ARG A 545 22.33 -5.21 -13.72
CA ARG A 545 22.61 -6.56 -13.21
C ARG A 545 21.98 -7.64 -14.12
N LEU A 546 22.46 -8.87 -14.02
CA LEU A 546 21.85 -9.98 -14.77
C LEU A 546 20.40 -10.22 -14.34
N PHE A 547 19.53 -10.51 -15.30
CA PHE A 547 18.12 -10.80 -15.06
C PHE A 547 17.95 -12.04 -14.16
N SER A 548 18.72 -13.08 -14.44
CA SER A 548 18.83 -14.35 -13.71
C SER A 548 19.34 -14.20 -12.28
N HIS A 549 19.99 -13.09 -11.91
CA HIS A 549 20.38 -12.83 -10.52
C HIS A 549 19.20 -12.35 -9.66
N VAL A 550 18.14 -11.82 -10.29
CA VAL A 550 16.95 -11.33 -9.59
C VAL A 550 15.82 -12.32 -9.72
N VAL A 551 15.58 -12.77 -10.95
CA VAL A 551 14.42 -13.57 -11.35
C VAL A 551 14.77 -15.06 -11.31
N LYS A 552 14.01 -15.83 -10.54
CA LYS A 552 14.24 -17.25 -10.31
C LYS A 552 13.79 -18.14 -11.47
N HIS A 553 12.72 -17.75 -12.15
CA HIS A 553 12.12 -18.52 -13.24
C HIS A 553 11.92 -17.63 -14.48
N PRO A 554 13.01 -17.26 -15.19
CA PRO A 554 12.89 -16.52 -16.45
C PRO A 554 12.02 -17.27 -17.44
N LEU A 555 11.11 -16.55 -18.10
CA LEU A 555 10.14 -17.09 -19.04
C LEU A 555 9.73 -16.00 -20.03
N CYS A 556 9.46 -16.38 -21.29
CA CYS A 556 8.87 -15.51 -22.31
C CYS A 556 7.67 -16.17 -23.02
N PHE A 557 6.93 -15.41 -23.82
CA PHE A 557 5.76 -15.94 -24.53
C PHE A 557 6.12 -17.00 -25.57
N ARG A 558 7.31 -16.91 -26.19
CA ARG A 558 7.78 -17.95 -27.11
C ARG A 558 7.98 -19.30 -26.41
N ASP A 559 8.43 -19.31 -25.16
CA ASP A 559 8.60 -20.56 -24.40
C ASP A 559 7.25 -21.25 -24.16
N ILE A 560 6.21 -20.48 -23.83
CA ILE A 560 4.84 -20.99 -23.66
C ILE A 560 4.31 -21.53 -25.00
N GLN A 561 4.49 -20.79 -26.09
CA GLN A 561 4.07 -21.24 -27.42
C GLN A 561 4.79 -22.52 -27.85
N ALA A 562 6.11 -22.60 -27.66
CA ALA A 562 6.90 -23.77 -28.04
C ALA A 562 6.54 -25.01 -27.21
N ALA A 563 6.09 -24.83 -25.97
CA ALA A 563 5.55 -25.90 -25.14
C ALA A 563 4.20 -26.43 -25.65
N LEU A 564 3.39 -25.60 -26.31
CA LEU A 564 2.08 -25.96 -26.85
C LEU A 564 2.16 -26.48 -28.30
N ILE A 565 2.95 -25.83 -29.16
CA ILE A 565 2.97 -26.05 -30.62
C ILE A 565 4.37 -26.50 -31.06
N GLN A 566 4.44 -27.57 -31.86
CA GLN A 566 5.66 -27.98 -32.55
C GLN A 566 5.87 -27.13 -33.79
N ASN A 567 6.95 -26.35 -33.81
CA ASN A 567 7.35 -25.58 -34.98
C ASN A 567 8.06 -26.49 -36.00
N ASP A 568 7.30 -27.30 -36.73
CA ASP A 568 7.81 -28.04 -37.89
C ASP A 568 7.75 -27.13 -39.12
N SER A 569 8.87 -26.52 -39.49
CA SER A 569 9.00 -25.64 -40.66
C SER A 569 8.71 -26.33 -42.01
N GLN A 570 8.34 -27.61 -42.01
CA GLN A 570 8.12 -28.44 -43.21
C GLN A 570 6.71 -29.03 -43.32
N SER A 571 5.78 -28.75 -42.39
CA SER A 571 4.44 -29.32 -42.47
C SER A 571 3.46 -28.38 -43.20
N GLU A 572 2.97 -28.79 -44.37
CA GLU A 572 1.88 -28.10 -45.10
C GLU A 572 0.49 -28.25 -44.45
N SER A 573 0.41 -28.82 -43.24
CA SER A 573 -0.87 -29.02 -42.56
C SER A 573 -1.40 -27.70 -42.01
N LEU A 574 -2.68 -27.42 -42.26
CA LEU A 574 -3.39 -26.27 -41.68
C LEU A 574 -3.67 -26.44 -40.17
N VAL A 575 -3.50 -27.64 -39.61
CA VAL A 575 -3.73 -27.93 -38.19
C VAL A 575 -2.39 -27.86 -37.44
N PRO A 576 -2.26 -27.02 -36.39
CA PRO A 576 -1.05 -26.96 -35.58
C PRO A 576 -0.71 -28.33 -34.97
N ARG A 577 0.54 -28.77 -35.08
CA ARG A 577 1.02 -29.95 -34.37
C ARG A 577 1.25 -29.60 -32.90
N THR A 578 0.75 -30.41 -31.98
CA THR A 578 0.89 -30.19 -30.54
C THR A 578 2.24 -30.68 -30.02
N ASN A 579 2.77 -30.01 -29.00
CA ASN A 579 3.92 -30.46 -28.22
C ASN A 579 3.47 -31.02 -26.85
N ASN A 580 4.39 -31.50 -26.02
CA ASN A 580 4.09 -32.20 -24.77
C ASN A 580 3.60 -31.29 -23.62
N GLY A 581 3.52 -29.97 -23.84
CA GLY A 581 3.08 -28.99 -22.87
C GLY A 581 4.14 -28.58 -21.85
N LYS A 582 5.30 -29.24 -21.78
CA LYS A 582 6.24 -29.01 -20.69
C LYS A 582 7.12 -27.79 -20.94
N LEU A 583 7.17 -26.89 -19.97
CA LEU A 583 8.15 -25.82 -19.93
C LEU A 583 9.54 -26.37 -19.54
N LEU A 584 10.60 -25.70 -20.00
CA LEU A 584 11.97 -25.99 -19.56
C LEU A 584 12.20 -25.51 -18.12
N SER A 585 11.68 -24.32 -17.80
CA SER A 585 11.69 -23.71 -16.48
C SER A 585 10.41 -22.89 -16.28
N PRO A 586 9.66 -23.10 -15.20
CA PRO A 586 9.79 -24.17 -14.21
C PRO A 586 9.43 -25.55 -14.82
N SER A 587 10.32 -26.52 -14.70
CA SER A 587 10.25 -27.82 -15.41
C SER A 587 9.06 -28.72 -15.03
N GLN A 588 8.31 -28.34 -13.99
CA GLN A 588 7.16 -29.07 -13.47
C GLN A 588 5.85 -28.64 -14.13
N TRP A 589 5.85 -27.49 -14.81
CA TRP A 589 4.65 -26.92 -15.38
C TRP A 589 4.34 -27.50 -16.75
N ASN A 590 3.05 -27.66 -16.99
CA ASN A 590 2.45 -28.20 -18.18
C ASN A 590 1.39 -27.23 -18.71
N MET A 591 1.68 -26.62 -19.85
CA MET A 591 0.82 -25.63 -20.50
C MET A 591 -0.51 -26.22 -20.99
N TRP A 592 -0.66 -27.55 -21.01
CA TRP A 592 -1.96 -28.21 -21.20
C TRP A 592 -2.84 -28.23 -19.95
N LYS A 593 -2.40 -27.68 -18.82
CA LYS A 593 -3.27 -27.41 -17.68
C LYS A 593 -3.64 -25.93 -17.68
N GLY A 594 -4.93 -25.61 -17.71
CA GLY A 594 -5.36 -24.22 -17.89
C GLY A 594 -4.87 -23.30 -16.76
N SER A 595 -4.84 -23.80 -15.53
CA SER A 595 -4.32 -23.03 -14.39
C SER A 595 -2.82 -22.76 -14.46
N GLU A 596 -2.02 -23.73 -14.94
CA GLU A 596 -0.56 -23.56 -15.09
C GLU A 596 -0.22 -22.68 -16.31
N LEU A 597 -0.99 -22.76 -17.40
CA LEU A 597 -0.87 -21.85 -18.55
C LEU A 597 -1.08 -20.39 -18.13
N LEU A 598 -2.17 -20.11 -17.41
CA LEU A 598 -2.49 -18.75 -16.98
C LEU A 598 -1.48 -18.21 -15.95
N GLN A 599 -0.97 -19.07 -15.05
CA GLN A 599 0.13 -18.72 -14.14
C GLN A 599 1.44 -18.45 -14.88
N ALA A 600 1.73 -19.15 -15.97
CA ALA A 600 2.88 -18.90 -16.83
C ALA A 600 2.83 -17.51 -17.48
N ILE A 601 1.67 -17.10 -17.96
CA ILE A 601 1.48 -15.75 -18.50
C ILE A 601 1.67 -14.70 -17.40
N ASP A 602 1.06 -14.88 -16.21
CA ASP A 602 1.23 -13.94 -15.08
C ASP A 602 2.69 -13.88 -14.61
N LEU A 603 3.41 -15.01 -14.62
CA LEU A 603 4.82 -15.09 -14.21
C LEU A 603 5.72 -14.20 -15.08
N ILE A 604 5.46 -14.11 -16.39
CA ILE A 604 6.24 -13.25 -17.30
C ILE A 604 6.11 -11.78 -16.87
N PHE A 605 4.90 -11.34 -16.50
CA PHE A 605 4.66 -9.98 -16.00
C PHE A 605 5.33 -9.77 -14.63
N LEU A 606 5.18 -10.72 -13.72
CA LEU A 606 5.80 -10.67 -12.40
C LEU A 606 7.33 -10.59 -12.47
N ASN A 607 7.95 -11.34 -13.38
CA ASN A 607 9.40 -11.31 -13.60
C ASN A 607 9.86 -9.90 -14.05
N SER A 608 9.11 -9.28 -14.97
CA SER A 608 9.39 -7.92 -15.44
C SER A 608 9.23 -6.86 -14.35
N LEU A 609 8.16 -6.97 -13.55
CA LEU A 609 7.89 -6.05 -12.43
C LEU A 609 8.94 -6.17 -11.33
N ALA A 610 9.28 -7.40 -10.94
CA ALA A 610 10.29 -7.68 -9.93
C ALA A 610 11.67 -7.14 -10.33
N TYR A 611 12.04 -7.37 -11.60
CA TYR A 611 13.31 -6.87 -12.11
C TYR A 611 13.35 -5.33 -12.15
N GLY A 612 12.29 -4.67 -12.64
CA GLY A 612 12.18 -3.22 -12.64
C GLY A 612 12.19 -2.61 -11.23
N GLN A 613 11.47 -3.22 -10.27
CA GLN A 613 11.50 -2.82 -8.87
C GLN A 613 12.92 -2.87 -8.32
N ALA A 614 13.63 -3.97 -8.60
CA ALA A 614 14.98 -4.14 -8.13
C ALA A 614 15.87 -2.99 -8.67
N LEU A 615 15.68 -2.54 -9.92
CA LEU A 615 16.45 -1.44 -10.53
C LEU A 615 16.11 -0.06 -9.94
N GLY A 616 15.19 0.02 -8.98
CA GLY A 616 14.71 1.29 -8.42
C GLY A 616 13.63 1.94 -9.27
N GLU A 617 13.15 1.28 -10.33
CA GLU A 617 12.13 1.78 -11.24
C GLU A 617 10.69 1.49 -10.77
N GLY A 618 10.44 1.58 -9.45
CA GLY A 618 9.14 1.25 -8.85
C GLY A 618 7.96 2.10 -9.34
N LYS A 619 8.21 3.17 -10.12
CA LYS A 619 7.19 4.06 -10.70
C LYS A 619 7.39 4.32 -12.20
N SER A 620 8.06 3.43 -12.93
CA SER A 620 8.30 3.64 -14.36
C SER A 620 7.03 3.51 -15.21
N GLN A 621 7.02 4.15 -16.39
CA GLN A 621 5.95 3.97 -17.38
C GLN A 621 5.82 2.50 -17.81
N HIS A 622 6.94 1.77 -17.88
CA HIS A 622 6.95 0.34 -18.16
C HIS A 622 6.16 -0.45 -17.12
N ARG A 623 6.36 -0.16 -15.83
CA ARG A 623 5.58 -0.79 -14.75
C ARG A 623 4.08 -0.61 -14.95
N SER A 624 3.63 0.61 -15.29
CA SER A 624 2.21 0.88 -15.56
C SER A 624 1.69 0.08 -16.76
N LYS A 625 2.47 -0.02 -17.84
CA LYS A 625 2.15 -0.84 -19.02
C LYS A 625 2.02 -2.33 -18.67
N VAL A 626 2.95 -2.86 -17.87
CA VAL A 626 2.90 -4.26 -17.42
C VAL A 626 1.68 -4.52 -16.53
N ASN A 627 1.36 -3.62 -15.61
CA ASN A 627 0.17 -3.73 -14.77
C ASN A 627 -1.12 -3.68 -15.58
N LYS A 628 -1.18 -2.90 -16.66
CA LYS A 628 -2.31 -2.89 -17.59
C LYS A 628 -2.51 -4.26 -18.25
N LEU A 629 -1.45 -4.85 -18.82
CA LEU A 629 -1.53 -6.21 -19.38
C LEU A 629 -1.95 -7.25 -18.34
N ARG A 630 -1.43 -7.13 -17.13
CA ARG A 630 -1.77 -8.00 -16.01
C ARG A 630 -3.25 -7.86 -15.62
N LYS A 631 -3.79 -6.63 -15.58
CA LYS A 631 -5.23 -6.38 -15.36
C LYS A 631 -6.07 -7.03 -16.47
N THR A 632 -5.67 -6.89 -17.74
CA THR A 632 -6.33 -7.58 -18.88
C THR A 632 -6.35 -9.10 -18.71
N LEU A 633 -5.23 -9.70 -18.28
CA LEU A 633 -5.16 -11.14 -18.00
C LEU A 633 -6.16 -11.53 -16.92
N TRP A 634 -6.11 -10.89 -15.75
CA TRP A 634 -6.96 -11.29 -14.62
C TRP A 634 -8.44 -11.08 -14.91
N ASN A 635 -8.82 -9.96 -15.55
CA ASN A 635 -10.21 -9.74 -15.97
C ASN A 635 -10.69 -10.83 -16.94
N GLY A 636 -9.84 -11.26 -17.88
CA GLY A 636 -10.15 -12.36 -18.78
C GLY A 636 -10.32 -13.70 -18.07
N ILE A 637 -9.48 -14.00 -17.08
CA ILE A 637 -9.61 -15.19 -16.23
C ILE A 637 -10.94 -15.18 -15.49
N HIS A 638 -11.29 -14.05 -14.87
CA HIS A 638 -12.57 -13.90 -14.16
C HIS A 638 -13.76 -14.07 -15.09
N ALA A 639 -13.71 -13.52 -16.31
CA ALA A 639 -14.76 -13.70 -17.31
C ALA A 639 -14.96 -15.18 -17.70
N ILE A 640 -13.87 -15.92 -17.93
CA ILE A 640 -13.92 -17.36 -18.24
C ILE A 640 -14.55 -18.14 -17.08
N LEU A 641 -14.18 -17.81 -15.84
CA LEU A 641 -14.69 -18.49 -14.64
C LEU A 641 -16.15 -18.14 -14.36
N GLN A 642 -16.54 -16.86 -14.49
CA GLN A 642 -17.88 -16.37 -14.18
C GLN A 642 -18.94 -16.89 -15.15
N ALA A 643 -18.57 -17.12 -16.42
CA ALA A 643 -19.51 -17.60 -17.43
C ALA A 643 -20.14 -18.96 -17.07
N GLU A 644 -19.43 -19.82 -16.33
CA GLU A 644 -19.83 -21.23 -16.19
C GLU A 644 -19.60 -21.88 -14.81
N CYS A 645 -19.04 -21.16 -13.82
CA CYS A 645 -18.82 -21.69 -12.47
C CYS A 645 -19.73 -21.05 -11.42
N ASP A 646 -20.17 -21.87 -10.47
CA ASP A 646 -20.64 -21.37 -9.17
C ASP A 646 -19.46 -20.81 -8.34
N ALA A 647 -19.79 -20.12 -7.24
CA ALA A 647 -18.79 -19.49 -6.38
C ALA A 647 -17.75 -20.48 -5.81
N ALA A 648 -18.13 -21.74 -5.56
CA ALA A 648 -17.24 -22.75 -5.01
C ALA A 648 -16.24 -23.26 -6.06
N ALA A 649 -16.72 -23.55 -7.27
CA ALA A 649 -15.89 -23.96 -8.40
C ALA A 649 -14.93 -22.85 -8.83
N ARG A 650 -15.36 -21.57 -8.79
CA ARG A 650 -14.47 -20.43 -9.06
C ARG A 650 -13.22 -20.50 -8.17
N ARG A 651 -13.38 -20.66 -6.86
CA ARG A 651 -12.26 -20.73 -5.91
C ARG A 651 -11.28 -21.86 -6.21
N LEU A 652 -11.78 -23.02 -6.64
CA LEU A 652 -10.95 -24.21 -6.91
C LEU A 652 -10.11 -24.06 -8.19
N TYR A 653 -10.66 -23.40 -9.21
CA TYR A 653 -10.06 -23.33 -10.54
C TYR A 653 -9.39 -21.99 -10.86
N THR A 654 -9.59 -20.96 -10.03
CA THR A 654 -8.85 -19.70 -10.12
C THR A 654 -7.34 -19.96 -9.98
N PRO A 655 -6.53 -19.54 -10.96
CA PRO A 655 -5.08 -19.60 -10.85
C PRO A 655 -4.57 -18.84 -9.61
N THR A 656 -3.48 -19.30 -8.99
CA THR A 656 -2.92 -18.61 -7.82
C THR A 656 -2.33 -17.26 -8.22
N ARG A 657 -2.92 -16.16 -7.75
CA ARG A 657 -2.38 -14.80 -7.90
C ARG A 657 -1.16 -14.62 -7.00
N ARG A 658 -0.03 -14.22 -7.56
CA ARG A 658 1.23 -14.02 -6.82
C ARG A 658 1.63 -12.55 -6.81
N SER A 659 2.48 -12.17 -5.88
CA SER A 659 3.12 -10.84 -5.83
C SER A 659 4.51 -10.88 -6.46
N GLU A 660 4.99 -9.72 -6.93
CA GLU A 660 6.32 -9.58 -7.57
C GLU A 660 7.49 -9.81 -6.59
N ASP A 661 7.25 -9.63 -5.30
CA ASP A 661 8.19 -9.89 -4.20
C ASP A 661 8.12 -11.33 -3.65
N SER A 662 7.26 -12.17 -4.24
CA SER A 662 7.13 -13.57 -3.84
C SER A 662 8.47 -14.31 -4.01
N GLY A 663 8.84 -15.15 -3.03
CA GLY A 663 10.04 -16.01 -3.12
C GLY A 663 9.97 -17.08 -4.23
N PHE A 664 8.85 -17.16 -4.94
CA PHE A 664 8.72 -17.90 -6.19
C PHE A 664 9.27 -17.11 -7.38
N VAL A 665 9.09 -15.79 -7.40
CA VAL A 665 9.50 -14.89 -8.50
C VAL A 665 10.96 -14.46 -8.31
N VAL A 666 11.31 -14.03 -7.11
CA VAL A 666 12.64 -13.48 -6.80
C VAL A 666 13.46 -14.36 -5.87
N TYR A 667 14.78 -14.32 -6.02
CA TYR A 667 15.68 -14.81 -4.97
C TYR A 667 15.55 -13.90 -3.75
N LYS A 668 15.16 -14.45 -2.59
CA LYS A 668 15.30 -13.73 -1.33
C LYS A 668 16.78 -13.51 -1.10
N ILE A 669 17.24 -12.26 -1.22
CA ILE A 669 18.59 -11.88 -0.83
C ILE A 669 18.66 -12.18 0.67
N GLN A 670 19.33 -13.28 1.04
CA GLN A 670 19.74 -13.47 2.41
C GLN A 670 20.81 -12.40 2.65
N GLU A 671 20.45 -11.32 3.34
CA GLU A 671 21.43 -10.38 3.89
C GLU A 671 22.46 -11.21 4.65
N ARG A 672 23.69 -11.25 4.11
CA ARG A 672 24.84 -11.92 4.70
C ARG A 672 25.76 -10.90 5.33
#